data_AF-A0A084QR06-F1
#
_entry.id   AF-A0A084QR06-F1
#
_cell.length_a   1.000
_cell.length_b   1.000
_cell.length_c   1.000
_cell.angle_alpha   90.00
_cell.angle_beta   90.00
_cell.angle_gamma   90.00
#
_symmetry.space_group_name_H-M   'P 1'
#
loop_
_entity.id
_entity.type
_entity.pdbx_description
1 polymer ?
#
loop_
_entity_poly.entity_id
_entity_poly.type
_entity_poly.pdbx_seq_one_letter_code
_entity_poly.pdbx_strand_id
1 'polypeptide(L)'
;MARPLCCFLALLAATAVQSGYHAPSDLKHQIHHANWEQSHGKPPDTSSQARMQRRFEMTSPLLTPWGAMSDQGPTFEPVLSGMSACSMVLMRHRFVDSHSAPFVTQYLPPPNCPFQRVVINFTASVDGYQYDRTGILYLGDTEVWRTSTVESNGPPGVTWTHWEDQASYFSLWKRPQIFIFELCNSLKRNFNGAIDVTLTATFFKVEVLSITAPPADSIFPISSRRSLLHQGSAFRYPEQEASSNIAIPRNTKRAVLTIAATAQTDEEFWWSNVPESCKSSFDGGKTQLPALSSFREVRVRIDGEIAGAAWPFPVVFAGGAAPPLHRSVVGIQTFSLREAEIDLSPWLAVLGDGTEHKISLEVVGIDDRHPGGPRFVTVPDHWILSGKVFVWEGQPYEDQSITRGSPPRVSVSDLDYKASDCARSKTLDLMLEQAVSRQITVEAEILMPGGTLATYAWKQKFNMSGKSAFFSKTHSQMVQNLYNTKDAATVDGEEIYGLRQDYPIFMNFTYIPPVGNVTLGIDADLHQKLDRTVTGLTVFTNGFEPFEMLSRLDGIWRGTTTQVDHGGHVRYYQYNNGKSSFGSGEVFGDYSLALHDGEFLGDRPATGPAIWGRSVKVANDTIIQDRLYIHLHEEPWPLNKIVGVSYGDGDGDKQAIRPAYIA
;
A
#
# COMPACT_ATOMS: atom_id res chain seq x y z
N MET A 1 -13.97 35.92 -2.29
CA MET A 1 -14.21 34.69 -1.50
C MET A 1 -14.10 33.50 -2.43
N ALA A 2 -12.88 32.97 -2.58
CA ALA A 2 -12.56 31.89 -3.49
C ALA A 2 -12.83 30.54 -2.80
N ARG A 3 -13.67 29.70 -3.42
CA ARG A 3 -13.91 28.32 -2.98
C ARG A 3 -12.83 27.42 -3.61
N PRO A 4 -12.20 26.49 -2.88
CA PRO A 4 -11.25 25.55 -3.48
C PRO A 4 -12.03 24.48 -4.25
N LEU A 5 -11.85 24.42 -5.56
CA LEU A 5 -12.34 23.34 -6.42
C LEU A 5 -11.49 22.09 -6.17
N CYS A 6 -12.03 21.08 -5.52
CA CYS A 6 -11.43 19.75 -5.37
C CYS A 6 -12.28 18.73 -6.14
N CYS A 7 -11.70 18.11 -7.17
CA CYS A 7 -12.27 17.05 -8.01
C CYS A 7 -13.51 17.46 -8.82
N PHE A 8 -13.28 18.04 -10.01
CA PHE A 8 -14.31 18.09 -11.05
C PHE A 8 -14.38 16.72 -11.73
N LEU A 9 -15.48 15.99 -11.49
CA LEU A 9 -15.99 15.00 -12.44
C LEU A 9 -16.48 15.76 -13.68
N ALA A 10 -15.85 15.55 -14.83
CA ALA A 10 -16.40 15.96 -16.11
C ALA A 10 -17.59 15.04 -16.48
N LEU A 11 -18.76 15.62 -16.74
CA LEU A 11 -19.87 14.93 -17.42
C LEU A 11 -20.51 15.85 -18.48
N LEU A 12 -20.54 15.29 -19.70
CA LEU A 12 -21.46 15.49 -20.85
C LEU A 12 -21.42 16.79 -21.66
N ALA A 13 -21.03 16.67 -22.95
CA ALA A 13 -21.96 16.67 -24.09
C ALA A 13 -21.22 16.57 -25.45
N ALA A 14 -21.60 15.59 -26.28
CA ALA A 14 -21.87 15.81 -27.72
C ALA A 14 -22.72 14.65 -28.25
N THR A 15 -23.83 15.01 -28.86
CA THR A 15 -24.96 14.18 -29.29
C THR A 15 -24.69 13.28 -30.51
N ALA A 16 -25.44 12.19 -30.54
CA ALA A 16 -25.49 11.15 -31.57
C ALA A 16 -25.73 11.63 -33.01
N VAL A 17 -25.07 10.98 -33.99
CA VAL A 17 -25.59 10.76 -35.35
C VAL A 17 -25.23 9.35 -35.84
N GLN A 18 -26.28 8.53 -35.97
CA GLN A 18 -26.55 7.40 -36.88
C GLN A 18 -25.42 6.53 -37.47
N SER A 19 -25.59 5.22 -37.24
CA SER A 19 -25.14 4.05 -38.03
C SER A 19 -23.65 3.72 -38.07
N GLY A 20 -23.29 2.57 -37.48
CA GLY A 20 -22.02 1.88 -37.70
C GLY A 20 -21.23 1.64 -36.41
N TYR A 21 -21.11 0.37 -36.03
CA TYR A 21 -20.29 -0.11 -34.91
C TYR A 21 -18.93 0.58 -34.84
N HIS A 22 -18.74 1.43 -33.83
CA HIS A 22 -17.44 1.96 -33.42
C HIS A 22 -17.08 1.36 -32.05
N ALA A 23 -15.95 0.64 -32.01
CA ALA A 23 -15.37 0.10 -30.78
C ALA A 23 -14.99 1.27 -29.86
N PRO A 24 -15.37 1.27 -28.56
CA PRO A 24 -14.94 2.31 -27.65
C PRO A 24 -13.48 2.09 -27.28
N SER A 25 -12.64 3.03 -27.69
CA SER A 25 -11.19 3.06 -27.62
C SER A 25 -10.61 3.38 -26.23
N ASP A 26 -11.31 3.05 -25.14
CA ASP A 26 -10.90 3.51 -23.82
C ASP A 26 -11.19 2.46 -22.73
N LEU A 27 -10.10 1.85 -22.24
CA LEU A 27 -10.04 0.90 -21.13
C LEU A 27 -10.72 1.46 -19.87
N LYS A 28 -10.58 2.77 -19.64
CA LYS A 28 -11.08 3.45 -18.44
C LYS A 28 -12.54 3.82 -18.56
N HIS A 29 -12.95 4.24 -19.76
CA HIS A 29 -14.33 4.61 -20.02
C HIS A 29 -15.24 3.37 -19.96
N GLN A 30 -14.81 2.16 -20.33
CA GLN A 30 -15.69 0.98 -20.24
C GLN A 30 -15.78 0.38 -18.81
N ILE A 31 -14.69 0.39 -18.04
CA ILE A 31 -14.72 -0.06 -16.62
C ILE A 31 -15.54 0.93 -15.76
N HIS A 32 -15.44 2.24 -16.02
CA HIS A 32 -16.22 3.26 -15.29
C HIS A 32 -17.61 3.59 -15.88
N HIS A 33 -17.83 3.60 -17.22
CA HIS A 33 -19.16 3.87 -17.82
C HIS A 33 -20.13 2.69 -17.80
N ALA A 34 -19.68 1.47 -17.52
CA ALA A 34 -20.59 0.34 -17.31
C ALA A 34 -21.57 0.54 -16.13
N ASN A 35 -21.48 1.65 -15.40
CA ASN A 35 -22.28 1.99 -14.22
C ASN A 35 -23.35 3.11 -14.42
N TRP A 36 -23.76 3.42 -15.65
CA TRP A 36 -24.82 4.41 -15.94
C TRP A 36 -25.62 4.01 -17.20
N GLU A 37 -26.93 3.69 -17.17
CA GLU A 37 -28.09 4.58 -17.00
C GLU A 37 -29.38 3.88 -16.48
N GLN A 38 -30.16 4.66 -15.69
CA GLN A 38 -31.61 4.59 -15.42
C GLN A 38 -32.29 3.37 -14.71
N SER A 39 -32.45 3.57 -13.40
CA SER A 39 -33.73 3.67 -12.67
C SER A 39 -34.48 2.44 -12.13
N HIS A 40 -34.88 2.62 -10.86
CA HIS A 40 -36.01 2.13 -10.05
C HIS A 40 -36.36 0.64 -10.04
N GLY A 41 -36.21 0.03 -8.86
CA GLY A 41 -36.82 -1.25 -8.46
C GLY A 41 -36.84 -1.38 -6.93
N LYS A 42 -37.96 -1.85 -6.37
CA LYS A 42 -38.22 -2.01 -4.92
C LYS A 42 -37.16 -2.88 -4.21
N PRO A 43 -36.88 -2.64 -2.91
CA PRO A 43 -36.06 -3.54 -2.11
C PRO A 43 -36.72 -4.93 -2.00
N PRO A 44 -35.95 -6.04 -2.06
CA PRO A 44 -36.48 -7.37 -1.82
C PRO A 44 -36.84 -7.59 -0.36
N ASP A 45 -37.75 -8.54 -0.18
CA ASP A 45 -38.43 -8.94 1.05
C ASP A 45 -37.48 -9.38 2.17
N THR A 46 -37.72 -8.87 3.38
CA THR A 46 -36.92 -9.12 4.58
C THR A 46 -37.40 -10.39 5.30
N SER A 47 -36.79 -11.54 5.02
CA SER A 47 -36.97 -12.73 5.87
C SER A 47 -35.73 -13.65 5.89
N SER A 48 -34.57 -13.06 6.15
CA SER A 48 -33.44 -13.60 6.92
C SER A 48 -32.39 -12.48 6.91
N GLN A 49 -31.89 -12.03 8.07
CA GLN A 49 -30.80 -11.04 8.07
C GLN A 49 -29.53 -11.74 7.58
N ALA A 50 -29.31 -11.73 6.26
CA ALA A 50 -28.09 -12.24 5.67
C ALA A 50 -26.89 -11.49 6.28
N ARG A 51 -25.95 -12.24 6.86
CA ARG A 51 -24.75 -11.70 7.49
C ARG A 51 -23.87 -11.02 6.44
N MET A 52 -23.36 -9.82 6.76
CA MET A 52 -22.39 -9.10 5.91
C MET A 52 -21.23 -10.02 5.49
N GLN A 53 -20.79 -9.91 4.25
CA GLN A 53 -19.66 -10.66 3.73
C GLN A 53 -18.36 -10.10 4.30
N ARG A 54 -17.51 -10.97 4.82
CA ARG A 54 -16.22 -10.55 5.35
C ARG A 54 -15.16 -10.47 4.25
N ARG A 55 -14.37 -9.40 4.25
CA ARG A 55 -13.16 -9.26 3.43
C ARG A 55 -11.92 -9.16 4.32
N PHE A 56 -10.79 -9.66 3.83
CA PHE A 56 -9.51 -9.57 4.53
C PHE A 56 -8.31 -9.55 3.58
N GLU A 57 -7.21 -8.95 4.03
CA GLU A 57 -5.91 -9.00 3.36
C GLU A 57 -5.03 -10.08 4.00
N MET A 58 -4.17 -10.72 3.21
CA MET A 58 -3.18 -11.67 3.72
C MET A 58 -2.02 -10.91 4.37
N THR A 59 -1.88 -10.99 5.70
CA THR A 59 -0.79 -10.34 6.47
C THR A 59 -0.27 -11.25 7.57
N SER A 60 0.96 -11.03 8.04
CA SER A 60 1.44 -11.62 9.29
C SER A 60 0.69 -11.02 10.50
N PRO A 61 0.63 -11.73 11.64
CA PRO A 61 0.06 -11.17 12.85
C PRO A 61 0.91 -10.02 13.39
N LEU A 62 0.27 -9.11 14.12
CA LEU A 62 0.90 -8.00 14.83
C LEU A 62 0.96 -8.27 16.33
N LEU A 63 1.99 -7.73 16.99
CA LEU A 63 2.15 -7.85 18.43
C LEU A 63 1.18 -6.89 19.12
N THR A 64 0.36 -7.41 20.02
CA THR A 64 -0.58 -6.64 20.84
C THR A 64 -0.48 -7.07 22.30
N PRO A 65 -1.12 -6.35 23.26
CA PRO A 65 -1.16 -6.75 24.66
C PRO A 65 -1.81 -8.11 24.92
N TRP A 66 -2.67 -8.56 24.00
CA TRP A 66 -3.35 -9.85 24.06
C TRP A 66 -2.63 -10.92 23.25
N GLY A 67 -1.54 -10.56 22.59
CA GLY A 67 -0.75 -11.45 21.78
C GLY A 67 -0.67 -11.13 20.31
N ALA A 68 -0.34 -12.16 19.54
CA ALA A 68 -0.25 -12.07 18.09
C ALA A 68 -1.66 -11.98 17.52
N MET A 69 -2.02 -10.83 16.95
CA MET A 69 -3.34 -10.57 16.37
C MET A 69 -3.27 -10.53 14.85
N SER A 70 -4.18 -11.24 14.19
CA SER A 70 -4.44 -11.12 12.76
C SER A 70 -5.84 -10.59 12.53
N ASP A 71 -6.24 -10.48 11.27
CA ASP A 71 -7.60 -10.10 10.89
C ASP A 71 -8.64 -11.03 11.56
N GLN A 72 -8.36 -12.32 11.72
CA GLN A 72 -9.25 -13.33 12.33
C GLN A 72 -9.34 -13.25 13.86
N GLY A 73 -8.56 -12.36 14.49
CA GLY A 73 -8.44 -12.24 15.94
C GLY A 73 -7.12 -12.82 16.46
N PRO A 74 -7.09 -13.28 17.73
CA PRO A 74 -5.89 -13.86 18.33
C PRO A 74 -5.42 -15.07 17.53
N THR A 75 -4.15 -15.06 17.12
CA THR A 75 -3.50 -16.16 16.42
C THR A 75 -2.87 -17.11 17.42
N PHE A 76 -2.17 -16.55 18.40
CA PHE A 76 -1.67 -17.25 19.57
C PHE A 76 -1.49 -16.24 20.70
N GLU A 77 -1.73 -16.69 21.93
CA GLU A 77 -1.40 -15.93 23.12
C GLU A 77 0.08 -16.13 23.41
N PRO A 78 0.93 -15.08 23.41
CA PRO A 78 2.22 -15.17 24.06
C PRO A 78 1.98 -15.36 25.55
N VAL A 79 2.99 -15.82 26.27
CA VAL A 79 2.99 -16.04 27.74
C VAL A 79 2.77 -14.75 28.55
N LEU A 80 2.41 -13.63 27.90
CA LEU A 80 2.40 -12.25 28.42
C LEU A 80 1.06 -11.84 29.03
N SER A 81 0.40 -12.75 29.75
CA SER A 81 -0.75 -12.42 30.60
C SER A 81 -0.36 -11.38 31.65
N GLY A 82 -0.86 -10.15 31.52
CA GLY A 82 -0.67 -9.09 32.53
C GLY A 82 0.04 -7.81 32.07
N MET A 83 0.25 -7.59 30.77
CA MET A 83 0.76 -6.30 30.28
C MET A 83 -0.20 -5.14 30.59
N SER A 84 0.34 -4.05 31.14
CA SER A 84 -0.42 -2.80 31.28
C SER A 84 -0.68 -2.21 29.90
N ALA A 85 -1.96 -2.15 29.53
CA ALA A 85 -2.43 -1.56 28.30
C ALA A 85 -3.62 -0.64 28.55
N CYS A 86 -3.77 0.36 27.70
CA CYS A 86 -4.97 1.18 27.64
C CYS A 86 -5.43 1.29 26.19
N SER A 87 -6.74 1.39 25.99
CA SER A 87 -7.33 1.54 24.66
C SER A 87 -8.19 2.79 24.62
N MET A 88 -8.21 3.44 23.45
CA MET A 88 -9.08 4.59 23.19
C MET A 88 -9.67 4.50 21.79
N VAL A 89 -10.95 4.84 21.68
CA VAL A 89 -11.62 4.98 20.38
C VAL A 89 -11.23 6.33 19.80
N LEU A 90 -10.45 6.32 18.73
CA LEU A 90 -10.00 7.52 18.03
C LEU A 90 -11.09 8.07 17.11
N MET A 91 -11.89 7.18 16.52
CA MET A 91 -12.95 7.55 15.59
C MET A 91 -14.07 6.51 15.61
N ARG A 92 -15.32 7.01 15.62
CA ARG A 92 -16.50 6.30 15.12
C ARG A 92 -17.21 7.25 14.18
N HIS A 93 -17.24 6.91 12.90
CA HIS A 93 -17.74 7.83 11.89
C HIS A 93 -18.38 7.09 10.72
N ARG A 94 -19.43 7.69 10.15
CA ARG A 94 -20.10 7.20 8.95
C ARG A 94 -19.82 8.19 7.82
N PHE A 95 -19.02 7.76 6.85
CA PHE A 95 -18.62 8.58 5.71
C PHE A 95 -19.71 8.56 4.62
N VAL A 96 -20.38 9.69 4.46
CA VAL A 96 -21.44 9.96 3.47
C VAL A 96 -21.17 11.32 2.85
N ASP A 97 -20.99 11.38 1.53
CA ASP A 97 -20.63 12.62 0.82
C ASP A 97 -19.46 13.37 1.48
N SER A 98 -18.49 12.61 1.99
CA SER A 98 -17.36 13.09 2.79
C SER A 98 -16.20 13.61 1.93
N HIS A 99 -16.47 13.92 0.67
CA HIS A 99 -15.48 14.52 -0.22
C HIS A 99 -15.04 15.88 0.32
N SER A 100 -13.74 16.05 0.56
CA SER A 100 -13.17 17.26 1.20
C SER A 100 -13.68 17.52 2.64
N ALA A 101 -14.33 16.55 3.28
CA ALA A 101 -14.85 16.63 4.63
C ALA A 101 -14.32 15.43 5.46
N PRO A 102 -13.01 15.42 5.78
CA PRO A 102 -12.42 14.35 6.58
C PRO A 102 -12.98 14.35 8.00
N PHE A 103 -12.84 13.22 8.70
CA PHE A 103 -13.06 13.20 10.15
C PHE A 103 -11.88 13.89 10.84
N VAL A 104 -12.17 14.84 11.73
CA VAL A 104 -11.16 15.66 12.41
C VAL A 104 -11.47 15.71 13.89
N THR A 105 -10.46 15.46 14.73
CA THR A 105 -10.56 15.63 16.18
C THR A 105 -9.20 16.04 16.77
N GLN A 106 -9.19 16.38 18.06
CA GLN A 106 -7.94 16.57 18.79
C GLN A 106 -7.54 15.24 19.43
N TYR A 107 -6.34 14.76 19.12
CA TYR A 107 -5.74 13.64 19.81
C TYR A 107 -4.99 14.14 21.05
N LEU A 108 -5.26 13.50 22.19
CA LEU A 108 -4.52 13.67 23.43
C LEU A 108 -3.96 12.31 23.85
N PRO A 109 -2.66 12.21 24.18
CA PRO A 109 -2.09 10.99 24.74
C PRO A 109 -2.88 10.53 25.98
N PRO A 110 -3.12 9.21 26.14
CA PRO A 110 -3.92 8.71 27.26
C PRO A 110 -3.24 9.05 28.60
N PRO A 111 -3.95 9.71 29.54
CA PRO A 111 -3.37 10.06 30.84
C PRO A 111 -3.07 8.80 31.65
N ASN A 112 -1.95 8.81 32.39
CA ASN A 112 -1.53 7.71 33.27
C ASN A 112 -1.35 6.34 32.58
N CYS A 113 -1.11 6.33 31.27
CA CYS A 113 -0.84 5.12 30.51
C CYS A 113 0.57 5.21 29.93
N PRO A 114 1.62 4.74 30.63
CA PRO A 114 2.95 4.68 30.05
C PRO A 114 2.95 3.63 28.93
N PHE A 115 3.41 4.02 27.74
CA PHE A 115 3.49 3.14 26.59
C PHE A 115 4.80 3.31 25.82
N GLN A 116 5.16 2.28 25.06
CA GLN A 116 6.27 2.27 24.10
C GLN A 116 5.80 1.87 22.70
N ARG A 117 4.63 1.23 22.59
CA ARG A 117 4.03 0.79 21.33
C ARG A 117 2.58 1.20 21.25
N VAL A 118 2.15 1.44 20.01
CA VAL A 118 0.75 1.74 19.66
C VAL A 118 0.38 0.80 18.53
N VAL A 119 -0.79 0.17 18.63
CA VAL A 119 -1.42 -0.58 17.54
C VAL A 119 -2.82 -0.05 17.32
N ILE A 120 -3.22 0.00 16.06
CA ILE A 120 -4.55 0.44 15.64
C ILE A 120 -5.35 -0.78 15.21
N ASN A 121 -6.60 -0.84 15.67
CA ASN A 121 -7.65 -1.67 15.11
C ASN A 121 -8.59 -0.79 14.28
N PHE A 122 -8.70 -1.10 13.00
CA PHE A 122 -9.65 -0.49 12.08
C PHE A 122 -10.71 -1.52 11.71
N THR A 123 -11.98 -1.23 12.00
CA THR A 123 -13.11 -2.02 11.51
C THR A 123 -13.99 -1.13 10.67
N ALA A 124 -14.35 -1.59 9.47
CA ALA A 124 -15.26 -0.88 8.60
C ALA A 124 -16.32 -1.80 7.99
N SER A 125 -17.42 -1.18 7.57
CA SER A 125 -18.50 -1.84 6.86
C SER A 125 -19.14 -0.94 5.82
N VAL A 126 -19.64 -1.55 4.75
CA VAL A 126 -20.47 -0.89 3.73
C VAL A 126 -21.77 -1.68 3.58
N ASP A 127 -22.91 -1.01 3.71
CA ASP A 127 -24.25 -1.60 3.69
C ASP A 127 -24.99 -1.42 2.34
N GLY A 128 -24.29 -0.95 1.30
CA GLY A 128 -24.84 -0.68 -0.03
C GLY A 128 -23.83 -0.85 -1.16
N TYR A 129 -24.17 -0.35 -2.35
CA TYR A 129 -23.27 -0.37 -3.51
C TYR A 129 -22.23 0.73 -3.39
N GLN A 130 -20.95 0.40 -3.46
CA GLN A 130 -19.87 1.39 -3.39
C GLN A 130 -18.57 0.83 -3.96
N TYR A 131 -17.81 1.70 -4.64
CA TYR A 131 -16.44 1.37 -5.06
C TYR A 131 -15.46 1.41 -3.89
N ASP A 132 -14.27 0.87 -4.10
CA ASP A 132 -13.15 1.13 -3.24
C ASP A 132 -12.79 2.63 -3.20
N ARG A 133 -12.30 3.07 -2.05
CA ARG A 133 -11.95 4.46 -1.73
C ARG A 133 -10.63 4.50 -0.98
N THR A 134 -9.76 5.43 -1.33
CA THR A 134 -8.54 5.68 -0.57
C THR A 134 -8.86 6.37 0.74
N GLY A 135 -8.32 5.83 1.84
CA GLY A 135 -8.30 6.42 3.17
C GLY A 135 -6.89 6.79 3.60
N ILE A 136 -6.74 7.90 4.31
CA ILE A 136 -5.45 8.37 4.83
C ILE A 136 -5.60 8.87 6.26
N LEU A 137 -4.75 8.35 7.16
CA LEU A 137 -4.66 8.78 8.54
C LEU A 137 -3.47 9.74 8.74
N TYR A 138 -3.74 10.89 9.33
CA TYR A 138 -2.74 11.88 9.71
C TYR A 138 -2.72 12.12 11.22
N LEU A 139 -1.50 12.28 11.73
CA LEU A 139 -1.21 12.92 13.01
C LEU A 139 -0.52 14.26 12.70
N GLY A 140 -1.24 15.36 12.94
CA GLY A 140 -0.86 16.68 12.43
C GLY A 140 -0.79 16.67 10.91
N ASP A 141 0.35 17.11 10.37
CA ASP A 141 0.62 17.12 8.92
C ASP A 141 1.34 15.86 8.42
N THR A 142 1.54 14.86 9.30
CA THR A 142 2.27 13.63 9.00
C THR A 142 1.30 12.50 8.71
N GLU A 143 1.39 11.95 7.51
CA GLU A 143 0.70 10.70 7.16
C GLU A 143 1.34 9.53 7.89
N VAL A 144 0.53 8.76 8.62
CA VAL A 144 1.00 7.61 9.40
C VAL A 144 0.41 6.27 8.92
N TRP A 145 -0.63 6.31 8.09
CA TRP A 145 -1.21 5.12 7.47
C TRP A 145 -2.08 5.48 6.26
N ARG A 146 -1.95 4.71 5.17
CA ARG A 146 -2.77 4.80 3.95
C ARG A 146 -3.41 3.45 3.66
N THR A 147 -4.69 3.48 3.29
CA THR A 147 -5.52 2.31 3.11
C THR A 147 -6.44 2.48 1.89
N SER A 148 -6.97 1.38 1.36
CA SER A 148 -8.09 1.39 0.42
C SER A 148 -9.24 0.54 0.97
N THR A 149 -10.46 1.00 0.80
CA THR A 149 -11.65 0.24 1.18
C THR A 149 -11.92 -0.90 0.19
N VAL A 150 -12.83 -1.80 0.55
CA VAL A 150 -13.28 -2.84 -0.38
C VAL A 150 -14.46 -2.36 -1.23
N GLU A 151 -14.58 -2.89 -2.44
CA GLU A 151 -15.79 -2.71 -3.26
C GLU A 151 -16.95 -3.54 -2.68
N SER A 152 -18.14 -2.93 -2.65
CA SER A 152 -19.39 -3.54 -2.19
C SER A 152 -20.44 -3.52 -3.29
N ASN A 153 -21.10 -4.67 -3.52
CA ASN A 153 -22.13 -4.84 -4.56
C ASN A 153 -23.54 -4.96 -3.98
N GLY A 154 -23.82 -4.19 -2.93
CA GLY A 154 -25.14 -4.16 -2.29
C GLY A 154 -25.34 -5.20 -1.18
N PRO A 155 -26.59 -5.39 -0.71
CA PRO A 155 -26.89 -6.27 0.41
C PRO A 155 -26.40 -7.72 0.20
N PRO A 156 -25.90 -8.39 1.25
CA PRO A 156 -25.93 -8.00 2.66
C PRO A 156 -24.89 -6.95 3.08
N GLY A 157 -24.08 -6.45 2.14
CA GLY A 157 -22.96 -5.56 2.43
C GLY A 157 -21.68 -6.31 2.79
N VAL A 158 -20.64 -5.56 3.10
CA VAL A 158 -19.30 -6.07 3.38
C VAL A 158 -18.74 -5.49 4.66
N THR A 159 -17.90 -6.25 5.35
CA THR A 159 -17.14 -5.79 6.54
C THR A 159 -15.72 -6.32 6.52
N TRP A 160 -14.78 -5.54 7.04
CA TRP A 160 -13.38 -5.93 7.17
C TRP A 160 -12.78 -5.30 8.43
N THR A 161 -11.76 -5.98 8.93
CA THR A 161 -10.94 -5.50 10.05
C THR A 161 -9.48 -5.58 9.64
N HIS A 162 -8.73 -4.52 9.92
CA HIS A 162 -7.29 -4.44 9.72
C HIS A 162 -6.62 -4.00 11.02
N TRP A 163 -5.46 -4.58 11.30
CA TRP A 163 -4.60 -4.16 12.40
C TRP A 163 -3.37 -3.49 11.81
N GLU A 164 -3.03 -2.31 12.32
CA GLU A 164 -1.88 -1.55 11.84
C GLU A 164 -0.92 -1.25 13.01
N ASP A 165 0.36 -1.53 12.79
CA ASP A 165 1.39 -1.17 13.76
C ASP A 165 1.77 0.30 13.64
N GLN A 166 1.93 0.97 14.77
CA GLN A 166 2.25 2.39 14.82
C GLN A 166 3.48 2.68 15.70
N ALA A 167 4.29 1.67 16.02
CA ALA A 167 5.49 1.78 16.85
C ALA A 167 6.48 2.82 16.32
N SER A 168 6.72 2.84 15.00
CA SER A 168 7.67 3.77 14.36
C SER A 168 7.28 5.25 14.57
N TYR A 169 6.00 5.52 14.85
CA TYR A 169 5.45 6.86 15.06
C TYR A 169 5.40 7.30 16.52
N PHE A 170 6.10 6.60 17.42
CA PHE A 170 6.03 6.81 18.86
C PHE A 170 6.21 8.28 19.29
N SER A 171 7.11 9.04 18.65
CA SER A 171 7.33 10.46 18.95
C SER A 171 6.11 11.34 18.67
N LEU A 172 5.29 10.99 17.67
CA LEU A 172 4.03 11.67 17.38
C LEU A 172 2.97 11.31 18.43
N TRP A 173 2.75 10.02 18.71
CA TRP A 173 1.75 9.57 19.68
C TRP A 173 1.98 10.10 21.11
N LYS A 174 3.19 10.54 21.45
CA LYS A 174 3.50 11.15 22.77
C LYS A 174 3.01 12.60 22.93
N ARG A 175 2.48 13.24 21.89
CA ARG A 175 2.17 14.68 21.91
C ARG A 175 0.72 14.95 21.47
N PRO A 176 0.02 15.91 22.12
CA PRO A 176 -1.24 16.44 21.62
C PRO A 176 -1.13 16.96 20.20
N GLN A 177 -2.07 16.63 19.32
CA GLN A 177 -2.11 17.13 17.94
C GLN A 177 -3.47 16.90 17.26
N ILE A 178 -3.64 17.47 16.07
CA ILE A 178 -4.83 17.25 15.24
C ILE A 178 -4.77 15.82 14.68
N PHE A 179 -5.84 15.07 14.89
CA PHE A 179 -6.05 13.76 14.28
C PHE A 179 -7.00 13.94 13.09
N ILE A 180 -6.60 13.45 11.92
CA ILE A 180 -7.40 13.54 10.70
C ILE A 180 -7.47 12.17 10.04
N PHE A 181 -8.69 11.68 9.79
CA PHE A 181 -8.91 10.53 8.92
C PHE A 181 -9.67 10.98 7.68
N GLU A 182 -8.97 11.05 6.56
CA GLU A 182 -9.54 11.39 5.26
C GLU A 182 -10.03 10.13 4.57
N LEU A 183 -11.29 10.10 4.18
CA LEU A 183 -11.88 9.05 3.34
C LEU A 183 -12.90 9.71 2.42
N CYS A 184 -12.58 9.78 1.13
CA CYS A 184 -13.40 10.48 0.15
C CYS A 184 -14.54 9.59 -0.37
N ASN A 185 -15.62 9.44 0.40
CA ASN A 185 -16.79 8.70 -0.04
C ASN A 185 -17.86 9.64 -0.63
N SER A 186 -18.18 9.48 -1.91
CA SER A 186 -19.26 10.22 -2.56
C SER A 186 -20.42 9.29 -2.88
N LEU A 187 -21.60 9.61 -2.38
CA LEU A 187 -22.81 8.88 -2.73
C LEU A 187 -23.38 9.44 -4.03
N LYS A 188 -23.86 8.54 -4.88
CA LYS A 188 -24.60 8.87 -6.10
C LYS A 188 -25.80 7.94 -6.20
N ARG A 189 -26.70 8.20 -7.15
CA ARG A 189 -27.94 7.42 -7.34
C ARG A 189 -27.72 5.90 -7.32
N ASN A 190 -26.63 5.42 -7.92
CA ASN A 190 -26.29 4.00 -8.01
C ASN A 190 -25.22 3.56 -6.99
N PHE A 191 -24.61 4.49 -6.25
CA PHE A 191 -23.61 4.24 -5.22
C PHE A 191 -24.10 4.79 -3.90
N ASN A 192 -24.90 3.99 -3.21
CA ASN A 192 -25.59 4.36 -1.98
C ASN A 192 -24.93 3.78 -0.72
N GLY A 193 -23.81 3.07 -0.86
CA GLY A 193 -23.08 2.50 0.26
C GLY A 193 -22.35 3.57 1.06
N ALA A 194 -22.85 3.84 2.27
CA ALA A 194 -22.12 4.59 3.27
C ALA A 194 -21.06 3.69 3.91
N ILE A 195 -19.95 4.29 4.34
CA ILE A 195 -18.86 3.53 4.96
C ILE A 195 -18.84 3.87 6.45
N ASP A 196 -19.25 2.92 7.28
CA ASP A 196 -19.08 3.04 8.74
C ASP A 196 -17.70 2.58 9.13
N VAL A 197 -17.02 3.36 9.97
CA VAL A 197 -15.66 3.08 10.42
C VAL A 197 -15.57 3.26 11.93
N THR A 198 -14.95 2.28 12.59
CA THR A 198 -14.47 2.40 13.97
C THR A 198 -12.95 2.22 13.98
N LEU A 199 -12.24 3.18 14.56
CA LEU A 199 -10.79 3.15 14.76
C LEU A 199 -10.48 3.18 16.25
N THR A 200 -9.77 2.18 16.76
CA THR A 200 -9.35 2.08 18.16
C THR A 200 -7.84 1.96 18.23
N ALA A 201 -7.17 2.82 19.00
CA ALA A 201 -5.76 2.66 19.32
C ALA A 201 -5.60 1.97 20.69
N THR A 202 -4.65 1.05 20.76
CA THR A 202 -4.22 0.39 21.99
C THR A 202 -2.76 0.70 22.25
N PHE A 203 -2.48 1.22 23.44
CA PHE A 203 -1.17 1.66 23.90
C PHE A 203 -0.68 0.70 24.97
N PHE A 204 0.58 0.28 24.88
CA PHE A 204 1.14 -0.68 25.81
C PHE A 204 2.65 -0.57 25.92
N LYS A 205 3.17 -1.10 27.02
CA LYS A 205 4.60 -1.19 27.28
C LYS A 205 5.07 -2.62 27.02
N VAL A 206 6.04 -2.77 26.14
CA VAL A 206 6.75 -4.03 25.90
C VAL A 206 8.19 -3.70 25.51
N GLU A 207 9.13 -4.41 26.11
CA GLU A 207 10.53 -4.37 25.71
C GLU A 207 10.74 -5.48 24.66
N VAL A 208 10.90 -5.07 23.41
CA VAL A 208 11.19 -5.95 22.27
C VAL A 208 12.59 -5.60 21.80
N LEU A 209 13.50 -6.57 21.81
CA LEU A 209 14.83 -6.55 21.19
C LEU A 209 14.69 -6.72 19.67
N SER A 210 13.87 -5.87 19.04
CA SER A 210 13.56 -5.96 17.62
C SER A 210 14.82 -5.78 16.78
N ILE A 211 14.92 -6.55 15.70
CA ILE A 211 15.97 -6.46 14.67
C ILE A 211 15.75 -5.27 13.71
N THR A 212 14.92 -4.29 14.09
CA THR A 212 14.61 -3.07 13.33
C THR A 212 15.15 -1.84 14.05
N ALA A 213 15.06 -0.65 13.44
CA ALA A 213 15.47 0.57 14.11
C ALA A 213 14.56 0.87 15.32
N PRO A 214 15.08 1.44 16.42
CA PRO A 214 14.22 1.95 17.48
C PRO A 214 13.34 3.08 16.93
N PRO A 215 12.19 3.39 17.56
CA PRO A 215 11.37 4.52 17.15
C PRO A 215 12.17 5.82 17.07
N ALA A 216 11.93 6.61 16.02
CA ALA A 216 12.67 7.86 15.81
C ALA A 216 12.39 8.89 16.90
N ASP A 217 13.40 9.72 17.19
CA ASP A 217 13.30 10.81 18.18
C ASP A 217 12.37 11.91 17.68
N SER A 218 12.49 12.24 16.39
CA SER A 218 11.73 13.27 15.69
C SER A 218 11.29 12.79 14.30
N ILE A 219 10.14 13.28 13.84
CA ILE A 219 9.59 12.98 12.51
C ILE A 219 9.17 14.29 11.84
N PHE A 220 9.68 14.54 10.64
CA PHE A 220 9.41 15.76 9.87
C PHE A 220 8.60 15.42 8.61
N PRO A 221 7.38 15.96 8.43
CA PRO A 221 6.57 15.64 7.26
C PRO A 221 7.06 16.37 6.00
N ILE A 222 7.01 15.65 4.88
CA ILE A 222 7.04 16.17 3.51
C ILE A 222 5.61 16.15 3.00
N SER A 223 4.90 17.26 3.21
CA SER A 223 3.45 17.35 2.99
C SER A 223 3.01 18.79 2.72
N SER A 224 1.77 18.97 2.29
CA SER A 224 1.18 20.29 2.00
C SER A 224 0.80 21.10 3.25
N ARG A 225 1.03 20.56 4.45
CA ARG A 225 0.82 21.20 5.77
C ARG A 225 -0.57 21.83 5.96
N ARG A 226 -1.63 21.02 5.78
CA ARG A 226 -3.03 21.49 5.79
C ARG A 226 -3.80 21.10 7.05
N SER A 227 -3.16 20.51 8.05
CA SER A 227 -3.84 20.05 9.27
C SER A 227 -4.53 21.18 10.04
N LEU A 228 -3.94 22.38 10.08
CA LEU A 228 -4.57 23.58 10.68
C LEU A 228 -5.81 24.06 9.92
N LEU A 229 -5.97 23.65 8.66
CA LEU A 229 -7.19 23.85 7.86
C LEU A 229 -8.16 22.67 7.99
N HIS A 230 -7.89 21.73 8.89
CA HIS A 230 -8.66 20.51 9.12
C HIS A 230 -8.79 19.65 7.85
N GLN A 231 -7.70 19.57 7.07
CA GLN A 231 -7.64 18.86 5.79
C GLN A 231 -6.45 17.91 5.72
N GLY A 232 -6.57 16.87 4.90
CA GLY A 232 -5.46 15.96 4.58
C GLY A 232 -4.28 16.71 3.96
N SER A 233 -3.08 16.23 4.26
CA SER A 233 -1.83 16.92 3.90
C SER A 233 -1.07 16.27 2.74
N ALA A 234 -1.54 15.17 2.17
CA ALA A 234 -0.92 14.61 0.96
C ALA A 234 -1.03 15.56 -0.24
N PHE A 235 -0.03 15.51 -1.11
CA PHE A 235 -0.01 16.22 -2.38
C PHE A 235 -0.79 15.47 -3.44
N ARG A 236 -1.39 16.24 -4.35
CA ARG A 236 -1.97 15.78 -5.60
C ARG A 236 -0.99 16.07 -6.70
N TYR A 237 -0.28 15.07 -7.20
CA TYR A 237 0.76 15.25 -8.21
C TYR A 237 0.26 14.82 -9.59
N PRO A 238 0.55 15.58 -10.68
CA PRO A 238 1.39 16.79 -10.73
C PRO A 238 0.64 18.12 -10.52
N GLU A 239 -0.64 18.12 -10.11
CA GLU A 239 -1.41 19.35 -9.85
C GLU A 239 -0.74 20.29 -8.83
N GLN A 240 -0.03 19.70 -7.87
CA GLN A 240 0.70 20.36 -6.80
C GLN A 240 2.17 19.95 -6.87
N GLU A 241 3.05 20.93 -6.64
CA GLU A 241 4.45 20.64 -6.38
C GLU A 241 4.58 19.90 -5.04
N ALA A 242 5.00 18.64 -5.09
CA ALA A 242 5.21 17.82 -3.91
C ALA A 242 6.57 18.13 -3.28
N SER A 243 6.64 19.21 -2.48
CA SER A 243 7.88 19.58 -1.78
C SER A 243 7.64 20.19 -0.41
N SER A 244 8.66 20.13 0.44
CA SER A 244 8.67 20.80 1.75
C SER A 244 10.07 21.28 2.09
N ASN A 245 10.15 22.45 2.71
CA ASN A 245 11.35 22.90 3.38
C ASN A 245 11.36 22.33 4.80
N ILE A 246 12.47 21.71 5.19
CA ILE A 246 12.65 21.16 6.54
C ILE A 246 14.03 21.54 7.07
N ALA A 247 14.10 21.83 8.37
CA ALA A 247 15.35 21.96 9.10
C ALA A 247 15.51 20.74 10.00
N ILE A 248 16.55 19.93 9.75
CA ILE A 248 16.85 18.75 10.56
C ILE A 248 17.83 19.15 11.69
N PRO A 249 17.71 18.57 12.91
CA PRO A 249 18.62 18.86 14.01
C PRO A 249 20.09 18.61 13.66
N ARG A 250 20.96 19.54 14.08
CA ARG A 250 22.41 19.49 13.76
C ARG A 250 23.14 18.30 14.37
N ASN A 251 22.58 17.69 15.41
CA ASN A 251 23.08 16.52 16.11
C ASN A 251 22.53 15.19 15.57
N THR A 252 21.93 15.20 14.37
CA THR A 252 21.35 13.99 13.76
C THR A 252 22.43 12.96 13.42
N LYS A 253 22.24 11.72 13.88
CA LYS A 253 23.13 10.57 13.62
C LYS A 253 22.64 9.69 12.48
N ARG A 254 21.34 9.71 12.20
CA ARG A 254 20.71 8.97 11.12
C ARG A 254 19.42 9.67 10.71
N ALA A 255 19.16 9.70 9.41
CA ALA A 255 17.88 10.13 8.87
C ALA A 255 17.44 9.18 7.76
N VAL A 256 16.15 8.81 7.77
CA VAL A 256 15.53 7.99 6.72
C VAL A 256 14.26 8.67 6.25
N LEU A 257 14.13 8.91 4.95
CA LEU A 257 12.89 9.38 4.34
C LEU A 257 12.04 8.19 3.96
N THR A 258 10.75 8.22 4.29
CA THR A 258 9.76 7.30 3.72
C THR A 258 8.86 8.01 2.72
N ILE A 259 8.40 7.26 1.70
CA ILE A 259 7.61 7.77 0.58
C ILE A 259 6.33 6.96 0.44
N ALA A 260 5.18 7.61 0.59
CA ALA A 260 3.87 7.07 0.25
C ALA A 260 3.46 7.61 -1.12
N ALA A 261 3.39 6.74 -2.13
CA ALA A 261 3.02 7.09 -3.49
C ALA A 261 1.93 6.15 -4.00
N THR A 262 0.78 6.72 -4.35
CA THR A 262 -0.37 5.93 -4.80
C THR A 262 -0.92 6.52 -6.08
N ALA A 263 -0.86 5.74 -7.15
CA ALA A 263 -1.50 6.05 -8.41
C ALA A 263 -3.02 5.94 -8.27
N GLN A 264 -3.74 6.85 -8.91
CA GLN A 264 -5.20 6.90 -8.93
C GLN A 264 -5.66 7.31 -10.32
N THR A 265 -6.95 7.12 -10.60
CA THR A 265 -7.58 7.57 -11.84
C THR A 265 -6.87 7.01 -13.08
N ASP A 266 -6.33 7.88 -13.92
CA ASP A 266 -5.67 7.52 -15.16
C ASP A 266 -4.40 6.70 -14.98
N GLU A 267 -3.80 6.77 -13.80
CA GLU A 267 -2.56 6.11 -13.46
C GLU A 267 -2.79 4.82 -12.65
N GLU A 268 -4.00 4.50 -12.19
CA GLU A 268 -4.27 3.34 -11.31
C GLU A 268 -3.73 2.01 -11.88
N PHE A 269 -3.81 1.86 -13.20
CA PHE A 269 -3.32 0.67 -13.93
C PHE A 269 -2.01 0.93 -14.70
N TRP A 270 -1.17 1.88 -14.26
CA TRP A 270 0.05 2.29 -14.96
C TRP A 270 0.96 1.13 -15.38
N TRP A 271 0.95 0.03 -14.63
CA TRP A 271 1.71 -1.18 -14.90
C TRP A 271 1.25 -1.92 -16.17
N SER A 272 0.07 -1.62 -16.71
CA SER A 272 -0.43 -2.17 -17.99
C SER A 272 -0.12 -1.29 -19.21
N ASN A 273 0.50 -0.12 -19.00
CA ASN A 273 0.69 0.86 -20.05
C ASN A 273 1.71 0.41 -21.11
N VAL A 274 1.50 0.84 -22.34
CA VAL A 274 2.40 0.55 -23.46
C VAL A 274 3.54 1.59 -23.55
N PRO A 275 4.64 1.31 -24.28
CA PRO A 275 5.61 2.34 -24.67
C PRO A 275 4.92 3.52 -25.38
N GLU A 276 5.47 4.73 -25.27
CA GLU A 276 4.87 5.94 -25.85
C GLU A 276 4.81 5.87 -27.39
N SER A 277 5.75 5.16 -28.01
CA SER A 277 5.75 4.79 -29.44
C SER A 277 4.56 3.92 -29.86
N CYS A 278 3.95 3.17 -28.93
CA CYS A 278 2.86 2.23 -29.17
C CYS A 278 1.47 2.81 -28.87
N LYS A 279 1.39 4.04 -28.37
CA LYS A 279 0.15 4.70 -27.94
C LYS A 279 -0.96 4.67 -28.99
N SER A 280 -0.62 4.84 -30.27
CA SER A 280 -1.56 5.01 -31.39
C SER A 280 -1.63 3.80 -32.32
N SER A 281 -1.34 2.59 -31.81
CA SER A 281 -1.19 1.37 -32.64
C SER A 281 -2.49 0.88 -33.31
N PHE A 282 -3.67 1.29 -32.82
CA PHE A 282 -4.95 0.79 -33.33
C PHE A 282 -5.76 1.85 -34.08
N ASP A 283 -6.57 1.39 -35.04
CA ASP A 283 -7.55 2.19 -35.80
C ASP A 283 -6.98 3.45 -36.47
N GLY A 284 -5.73 3.39 -36.94
CA GLY A 284 -5.05 4.54 -37.55
C GLY A 284 -4.82 5.68 -36.57
N GLY A 285 -4.63 5.36 -35.28
CA GLY A 285 -4.43 6.31 -34.20
C GLY A 285 -5.70 6.89 -33.60
N LYS A 286 -6.89 6.42 -34.01
CA LYS A 286 -8.15 6.82 -33.37
C LYS A 286 -8.29 6.25 -31.96
N THR A 287 -7.70 5.08 -31.72
CA THR A 287 -7.68 4.42 -30.42
C THR A 287 -6.34 4.70 -29.73
N GLN A 288 -6.39 5.33 -28.57
CA GLN A 288 -5.21 5.70 -27.78
C GLN A 288 -5.07 4.76 -26.58
N LEU A 289 -3.94 4.07 -26.50
CA LEU A 289 -3.60 3.24 -25.35
C LEU A 289 -2.97 4.09 -24.23
N PRO A 290 -3.20 3.76 -22.96
CA PRO A 290 -2.41 4.31 -21.86
C PRO A 290 -0.91 4.05 -22.09
N ALA A 291 -0.10 5.10 -21.94
CA ALA A 291 1.29 5.10 -22.40
C ALA A 291 2.26 5.54 -21.30
N LEU A 292 3.45 5.99 -21.69
CA LEU A 292 4.60 6.22 -20.80
C LEU A 292 5.19 4.96 -20.16
N SER A 293 5.02 3.80 -20.82
CA SER A 293 5.52 2.48 -20.41
C SER A 293 4.91 1.94 -19.12
N SER A 294 5.10 0.64 -18.84
CA SER A 294 4.70 -0.04 -17.60
C SER A 294 5.61 0.30 -16.42
N PHE A 295 6.15 1.50 -16.39
CA PHE A 295 7.21 1.89 -15.47
C PHE A 295 6.91 3.23 -14.83
N ARG A 296 7.14 3.33 -13.52
CA ARG A 296 7.07 4.57 -12.77
C ARG A 296 8.24 4.66 -11.80
N GLU A 297 8.83 5.84 -11.69
CA GLU A 297 9.84 6.16 -10.69
C GLU A 297 9.39 7.36 -9.88
N VAL A 298 9.40 7.21 -8.56
CA VAL A 298 9.19 8.29 -7.60
C VAL A 298 10.56 8.76 -7.14
N ARG A 299 11.01 9.93 -7.55
CA ARG A 299 12.33 10.45 -7.19
C ARG A 299 12.25 11.34 -5.98
N VAL A 300 13.33 11.28 -5.20
CA VAL A 300 13.58 12.21 -4.11
C VAL A 300 14.70 13.14 -4.54
N ARG A 301 14.50 14.44 -4.34
CA ARG A 301 15.56 15.42 -4.46
C ARG A 301 15.76 16.20 -3.17
N ILE A 302 17.02 16.50 -2.86
CA ILE A 302 17.43 17.44 -1.83
C ILE A 302 18.08 18.62 -2.55
N ASP A 303 17.50 19.80 -2.41
CA ASP A 303 17.95 21.05 -3.05
C ASP A 303 18.18 20.93 -4.57
N GLY A 304 17.39 20.07 -5.23
CA GLY A 304 17.44 19.82 -6.67
C GLY A 304 18.29 18.62 -7.09
N GLU A 305 19.16 18.10 -6.23
CA GLU A 305 19.98 16.91 -6.50
C GLU A 305 19.27 15.61 -6.13
N ILE A 306 19.48 14.54 -6.91
CA ILE A 306 18.84 13.23 -6.64
C ILE A 306 19.43 12.64 -5.36
N ALA A 307 18.57 12.35 -4.39
CA ALA A 307 18.94 11.68 -3.15
C ALA A 307 18.63 10.17 -3.16
N GLY A 308 17.66 9.76 -3.98
CA GLY A 308 17.21 8.39 -4.11
C GLY A 308 15.94 8.29 -4.95
N ALA A 309 15.43 7.07 -5.11
CA ALA A 309 14.18 6.82 -5.82
C ALA A 309 13.44 5.59 -5.28
N ALA A 310 12.15 5.48 -5.57
CA ALA A 310 11.34 4.32 -5.31
C ALA A 310 10.61 3.89 -6.58
N TRP A 311 10.56 2.58 -6.84
CA TRP A 311 9.71 2.00 -7.88
C TRP A 311 8.48 1.41 -7.18
N PRO A 312 7.29 1.99 -7.39
CA PRO A 312 6.10 1.63 -6.63
C PRO A 312 5.63 0.22 -6.97
N PHE A 313 5.10 -0.49 -5.98
CA PHE A 313 4.43 -1.77 -6.18
C PHE A 313 3.15 -1.55 -7.01
N PRO A 314 2.86 -2.39 -8.03
CA PRO A 314 1.69 -2.24 -8.89
C PRO A 314 0.41 -2.70 -8.18
N VAL A 315 -0.10 -1.93 -7.23
CA VAL A 315 -1.31 -2.29 -6.47
C VAL A 315 -2.50 -2.53 -7.41
N VAL A 316 -3.20 -3.65 -7.22
CA VAL A 316 -4.50 -3.91 -7.85
C VAL A 316 -5.57 -3.73 -6.78
N PHE A 317 -6.25 -2.59 -6.82
CA PHE A 317 -7.27 -2.26 -5.82
C PHE A 317 -8.50 -3.16 -5.90
N ALA A 318 -9.32 -3.16 -4.84
CA ALA A 318 -10.46 -4.06 -4.70
C ALA A 318 -11.59 -3.87 -5.74
N GLY A 319 -11.57 -2.77 -6.52
CA GLY A 319 -12.41 -2.56 -7.69
C GLY A 319 -11.71 -2.82 -9.04
N GLY A 320 -10.43 -3.16 -9.03
CA GLY A 320 -9.59 -3.30 -10.22
C GLY A 320 -9.81 -4.61 -10.98
N ALA A 321 -9.72 -4.53 -12.31
CA ALA A 321 -9.88 -5.61 -13.30
C ALA A 321 -11.25 -6.32 -13.29
N ALA A 322 -11.59 -7.05 -12.23
CA ALA A 322 -12.87 -7.72 -12.07
C ALA A 322 -13.23 -7.86 -10.58
N PRO A 323 -14.43 -7.43 -10.13
CA PRO A 323 -14.78 -7.45 -8.71
C PRO A 323 -14.64 -8.80 -7.99
N PRO A 324 -14.92 -9.97 -8.62
CA PRO A 324 -14.75 -11.26 -7.95
C PRO A 324 -13.30 -11.64 -7.60
N LEU A 325 -12.28 -10.99 -8.19
CA LEU A 325 -10.88 -11.23 -7.84
C LEU A 325 -10.56 -10.85 -6.39
N HIS A 326 -11.34 -9.95 -5.80
CA HIS A 326 -11.07 -9.35 -4.49
C HIS A 326 -12.03 -9.85 -3.41
N ARG A 327 -12.57 -11.06 -3.59
CA ARG A 327 -13.64 -11.64 -2.75
C ARG A 327 -13.30 -13.08 -2.41
N SER A 328 -13.14 -13.48 -1.14
CA SER A 328 -13.14 -12.74 0.14
C SER A 328 -11.75 -12.27 0.58
N VAL A 329 -10.72 -12.60 -0.20
CA VAL A 329 -9.34 -12.16 -0.03
C VAL A 329 -9.10 -10.99 -0.98
N VAL A 330 -8.64 -9.86 -0.47
CA VAL A 330 -8.31 -8.68 -1.30
C VAL A 330 -6.86 -8.73 -1.79
N GLY A 331 -6.56 -7.92 -2.80
CA GLY A 331 -5.21 -7.78 -3.36
C GLY A 331 -4.14 -7.37 -2.34
N ILE A 332 -2.89 -7.60 -2.70
CA ILE A 332 -1.71 -7.30 -1.87
C ILE A 332 -1.62 -5.78 -1.64
N GLN A 333 -1.40 -5.35 -0.39
CA GLN A 333 -1.32 -3.95 0.03
C GLN A 333 -2.60 -3.14 -0.21
N THR A 334 -3.77 -3.76 -0.02
CA THR A 334 -5.06 -3.05 -0.11
C THR A 334 -5.34 -2.25 1.16
N PHE A 335 -5.21 -2.85 2.33
CA PHE A 335 -5.52 -2.23 3.62
C PHE A 335 -4.34 -1.50 4.24
N SER A 336 -3.11 -1.85 3.89
CA SER A 336 -1.91 -1.10 4.27
C SER A 336 -1.02 -0.89 3.04
N LEU A 337 -1.11 0.30 2.44
CA LEU A 337 -0.27 0.69 1.33
C LEU A 337 1.13 1.01 1.85
N ARG A 338 2.12 0.19 1.48
CA ARG A 338 3.47 0.27 2.03
C ARG A 338 4.25 1.44 1.45
N GLU A 339 5.11 2.01 2.28
CA GLU A 339 6.03 3.08 1.89
C GLU A 339 7.43 2.55 1.55
N ALA A 340 8.12 3.23 0.65
CA ALA A 340 9.54 3.00 0.38
C ALA A 340 10.41 3.74 1.40
N GLU A 341 11.63 3.26 1.66
CA GLU A 341 12.61 3.88 2.57
C GLU A 341 13.85 4.33 1.80
N ILE A 342 14.33 5.54 2.05
CA ILE A 342 15.56 6.12 1.48
C ILE A 342 16.46 6.59 2.62
N ASP A 343 17.65 6.01 2.76
CA ASP A 343 18.60 6.44 3.78
C ASP A 343 19.24 7.78 3.39
N LEU A 344 18.99 8.80 4.20
CA LEU A 344 19.50 10.16 4.01
C LEU A 344 20.77 10.41 4.84
N SER A 345 21.36 9.39 5.48
CA SER A 345 22.56 9.57 6.31
C SER A 345 23.75 10.16 5.54
N PRO A 346 23.99 9.81 4.26
CA PRO A 346 25.03 10.48 3.45
C PRO A 346 24.80 11.99 3.25
N TRP A 347 23.58 12.50 3.48
CA TRP A 347 23.23 13.91 3.32
C TRP A 347 23.34 14.72 4.62
N LEU A 348 23.65 14.10 5.77
CA LEU A 348 23.55 14.77 7.08
C LEU A 348 24.49 15.97 7.25
N ALA A 349 25.64 15.98 6.57
CA ALA A 349 26.53 17.14 6.58
C ALA A 349 25.91 18.37 5.91
N VAL A 350 25.00 18.17 4.95
CA VAL A 350 24.23 19.22 4.29
C VAL A 350 22.99 19.53 5.11
N LEU A 351 22.13 18.53 5.33
CA LEU A 351 20.84 18.69 6.01
C LEU A 351 20.94 19.17 7.47
N GLY A 352 22.08 18.92 8.12
CA GLY A 352 22.38 19.27 9.50
C GLY A 352 23.09 20.61 9.68
N ASP A 353 23.15 21.46 8.66
CA ASP A 353 23.82 22.78 8.74
C ASP A 353 23.04 23.82 9.57
N GLY A 354 21.82 23.47 9.96
CA GLY A 354 20.88 24.24 10.75
C GLY A 354 20.10 25.31 9.99
N THR A 355 20.04 25.19 8.66
CA THR A 355 19.12 25.91 7.77
C THR A 355 18.02 24.98 7.26
N GLU A 356 17.07 25.53 6.51
CA GLU A 356 16.03 24.71 5.86
C GLU A 356 16.50 24.24 4.48
N HIS A 357 16.29 22.96 4.20
CA HIS A 357 16.56 22.34 2.90
C HIS A 357 15.26 21.90 2.24
N LYS A 358 15.19 22.04 0.92
CA LYS A 358 14.03 21.63 0.14
C LYS A 358 14.14 20.15 -0.21
N ILE A 359 13.18 19.37 0.27
CA ILE A 359 12.98 17.98 -0.17
C ILE A 359 11.77 17.94 -1.10
N SER A 360 11.94 17.39 -2.31
CA SER A 360 10.87 17.26 -3.29
C SER A 360 10.71 15.84 -3.80
N LEU A 361 9.46 15.48 -4.09
CA LEU A 361 9.05 14.22 -4.70
C LEU A 361 8.55 14.49 -6.12
N GLU A 362 8.93 13.65 -7.07
CA GLU A 362 8.41 13.69 -8.44
C GLU A 362 8.11 12.27 -8.94
N VAL A 363 6.99 12.08 -9.64
CA VAL A 363 6.70 10.83 -10.34
C VAL A 363 6.96 11.02 -11.83
N VAL A 364 7.70 10.09 -12.41
CA VAL A 364 8.05 10.09 -13.84
C VAL A 364 7.75 8.74 -14.50
N GLY A 365 7.35 8.81 -15.77
CA GLY A 365 7.30 7.68 -16.71
C GLY A 365 8.35 7.86 -17.81
N ILE A 366 8.33 6.99 -18.83
CA ILE A 366 9.31 7.03 -19.93
C ILE A 366 8.63 7.37 -21.25
N ASP A 367 9.13 8.41 -21.91
CA ASP A 367 8.81 8.75 -23.30
C ASP A 367 9.96 8.27 -24.20
N ASP A 368 9.70 7.23 -24.98
CA ASP A 368 10.64 6.60 -25.91
C ASP A 368 10.61 7.21 -27.32
N ARG A 369 9.77 8.22 -27.58
CA ARG A 369 9.69 8.92 -28.87
C ARG A 369 10.51 10.21 -28.92
N HIS A 370 11.15 10.60 -27.83
CA HIS A 370 11.88 11.85 -27.80
C HIS A 370 13.06 11.83 -28.81
N PRO A 371 13.32 12.90 -29.58
CA PRO A 371 14.35 12.90 -30.63
C PRO A 371 15.78 12.58 -30.16
N GLY A 372 16.07 12.75 -28.87
CA GLY A 372 17.34 12.39 -28.24
C GLY A 372 17.41 10.97 -27.65
N GLY A 373 16.41 10.12 -27.91
CA GLY A 373 16.26 8.81 -27.28
C GLY A 373 15.35 8.83 -26.04
N PRO A 374 15.12 7.67 -25.40
CA PRO A 374 14.22 7.56 -24.27
C PRO A 374 14.60 8.50 -23.13
N ARG A 375 13.60 9.15 -22.54
CA ARG A 375 13.80 10.05 -21.40
C ARG A 375 12.66 9.96 -20.41
N PHE A 376 12.93 10.44 -19.20
CA PHE A 376 11.89 10.62 -18.20
C PHE A 376 11.02 11.83 -18.48
N VAL A 377 9.72 11.68 -18.27
CA VAL A 377 8.74 12.76 -18.34
C VAL A 377 7.78 12.66 -17.16
N THR A 378 7.24 13.79 -16.72
CA THR A 378 6.20 13.84 -15.69
C THR A 378 4.99 13.03 -16.13
N VAL A 379 4.46 12.22 -15.23
CA VAL A 379 3.25 11.43 -15.44
C VAL A 379 1.99 12.30 -15.51
N PRO A 380 0.90 11.80 -16.10
CA PRO A 380 -0.42 12.38 -15.93
C PRO A 380 -0.86 12.42 -14.46
N ASP A 381 -1.86 13.24 -14.16
CA ASP A 381 -2.63 13.17 -12.92
C ASP A 381 -3.39 11.81 -12.86
N HIS A 382 -3.57 11.13 -11.72
CA HIS A 382 -3.42 11.57 -10.33
C HIS A 382 -2.51 10.65 -9.52
N TRP A 383 -1.52 11.24 -8.84
CA TRP A 383 -0.73 10.56 -7.82
C TRP A 383 -0.90 11.23 -6.45
N ILE A 384 -1.26 10.44 -5.44
CA ILE A 384 -1.29 10.90 -4.06
C ILE A 384 0.11 10.69 -3.47
N LEU A 385 0.80 11.78 -3.16
CA LEU A 385 2.17 11.76 -2.63
C LEU A 385 2.26 12.33 -1.22
N SER A 386 3.01 11.66 -0.36
CA SER A 386 3.51 12.25 0.88
C SER A 386 4.81 11.56 1.27
N GLY A 387 5.58 12.22 2.13
CA GLY A 387 6.75 11.60 2.73
C GLY A 387 6.97 12.11 4.14
N LYS A 388 7.97 11.55 4.80
CA LYS A 388 8.38 11.96 6.15
C LYS A 388 9.79 11.50 6.46
N VAL A 389 10.54 12.34 7.13
CA VAL A 389 11.92 12.05 7.55
C VAL A 389 11.91 11.63 9.01
N PHE A 390 12.31 10.39 9.26
CA PHE A 390 12.56 9.83 10.59
C PHE A 390 14.00 10.18 10.98
N VAL A 391 14.18 10.78 12.16
CA VAL A 391 15.45 11.32 12.63
C VAL A 391 15.82 10.70 13.97
N TRP A 392 17.05 10.18 14.06
CA TRP A 392 17.67 9.74 15.31
C TRP A 392 18.80 10.70 15.70
N GLU A 393 18.72 11.21 16.92
CA GLU A 393 19.52 12.33 17.40
C GLU A 393 20.64 11.85 18.36
N GLY A 394 21.77 12.55 18.33
CA GLY A 394 22.85 12.40 19.30
C GLY A 394 22.57 13.11 20.63
N GLN A 395 23.37 12.81 21.65
CA GLN A 395 23.27 13.51 22.93
C GLN A 395 23.49 15.03 22.73
N PRO A 396 22.63 15.89 23.32
CA PRO A 396 22.72 17.32 23.13
C PRO A 396 23.87 17.92 23.97
N TYR A 397 24.51 18.99 23.45
CA TYR A 397 25.42 19.92 24.16
C TYR A 397 26.91 19.59 24.33
N GLU A 398 27.64 19.35 23.23
CA GLU A 398 29.08 19.69 23.14
C GLU A 398 29.43 20.25 21.75
N ASP A 399 30.51 21.01 21.55
CA ASP A 399 30.95 21.47 20.21
C ASP A 399 31.24 20.30 19.24
N GLN A 400 31.43 19.09 19.80
CA GLN A 400 31.55 17.81 19.12
C GLN A 400 30.19 17.16 18.79
N SER A 401 29.06 17.80 19.07
CA SER A 401 27.71 17.25 18.88
C SER A 401 27.10 17.55 17.50
N ILE A 402 27.81 18.28 16.62
CA ILE A 402 27.33 18.66 15.29
C ILE A 402 27.86 17.67 14.25
N THR A 403 26.97 17.16 13.40
CA THR A 403 27.33 16.36 12.23
C THR A 403 27.95 17.27 11.17
N ARG A 404 29.17 16.94 10.73
CA ARG A 404 29.92 17.70 9.73
C ARG A 404 30.40 16.79 8.60
N GLY A 405 30.79 17.37 7.48
CA GLY A 405 31.31 16.62 6.35
C GLY A 405 31.25 17.44 5.07
N SER A 406 31.46 16.75 3.95
CA SER A 406 31.27 17.33 2.62
C SER A 406 29.89 16.95 2.07
N PRO A 407 29.35 17.73 1.11
CA PRO A 407 28.19 17.29 0.34
C PRO A 407 28.45 15.91 -0.29
N PRO A 408 27.42 15.05 -0.37
CA PRO A 408 27.61 13.71 -0.90
C PRO A 408 27.98 13.72 -2.38
N ARG A 409 28.73 12.70 -2.79
CA ARG A 409 28.92 12.36 -4.19
C ARG A 409 27.74 11.52 -4.66
N VAL A 410 26.92 12.10 -5.52
CA VAL A 410 25.79 11.43 -6.16
C VAL A 410 26.21 10.87 -7.52
N SER A 411 26.06 9.56 -7.71
CA SER A 411 26.28 8.85 -8.97
C SER A 411 24.99 8.17 -9.40
N VAL A 412 24.56 8.47 -10.60
CA VAL A 412 23.27 8.03 -11.14
C VAL A 412 23.55 7.48 -12.54
N SER A 413 23.15 6.23 -12.82
CA SER A 413 23.39 5.61 -14.14
C SER A 413 22.69 6.38 -15.27
N ASP A 414 22.99 6.06 -16.52
CA ASP A 414 22.09 6.45 -17.62
C ASP A 414 20.79 5.64 -17.56
N LEU A 415 19.75 6.12 -18.26
CA LEU A 415 18.51 5.38 -18.47
C LEU A 415 18.74 4.29 -19.52
N ASP A 416 18.82 3.04 -19.09
CA ASP A 416 18.86 1.87 -20.00
C ASP A 416 17.43 1.36 -20.22
N TYR A 417 16.70 1.99 -21.15
CA TYR A 417 15.34 1.60 -21.55
C TYR A 417 15.35 0.95 -22.93
N LYS A 418 14.69 -0.20 -23.05
CA LYS A 418 14.49 -0.92 -24.32
C LYS A 418 13.04 -1.32 -24.42
N ALA A 419 12.42 -1.07 -25.56
CA ALA A 419 11.06 -1.50 -25.81
C ALA A 419 10.81 -1.84 -27.28
N SER A 420 9.74 -2.58 -27.53
CA SER A 420 9.23 -2.80 -28.88
C SER A 420 8.88 -1.48 -29.55
N ASP A 421 9.35 -1.28 -30.78
CA ASP A 421 8.98 -0.13 -31.61
C ASP A 421 7.68 -0.45 -32.37
N CYS A 422 6.65 0.36 -32.12
CA CYS A 422 5.34 0.22 -32.74
C CYS A 422 5.08 1.20 -33.90
N ALA A 423 6.08 1.96 -34.35
CA ALA A 423 5.92 3.02 -35.36
C ALA A 423 5.29 2.56 -36.70
N ARG A 424 5.08 1.24 -36.90
CA ARG A 424 4.58 0.65 -38.15
C ARG A 424 3.54 -0.46 -37.99
N SER A 425 3.10 -0.78 -36.77
CA SER A 425 2.12 -1.88 -36.60
C SER A 425 0.72 -1.44 -37.03
N LYS A 426 0.15 -2.11 -38.03
CA LYS A 426 -1.25 -1.94 -38.50
C LYS A 426 -2.07 -3.21 -38.30
N THR A 427 -1.65 -4.06 -37.37
CA THR A 427 -2.28 -5.35 -37.11
C THR A 427 -3.41 -5.21 -36.09
N LEU A 428 -4.32 -6.19 -36.12
CA LEU A 428 -5.38 -6.31 -35.13
C LEU A 428 -4.83 -6.66 -33.74
N ASP A 429 -3.65 -7.29 -33.72
CA ASP A 429 -2.98 -7.79 -32.53
C ASP A 429 -1.62 -7.11 -32.35
N LEU A 430 -1.20 -6.92 -31.11
CA LEU A 430 0.05 -6.25 -30.75
C LEU A 430 0.76 -7.04 -29.64
N MET A 431 2.02 -7.39 -29.88
CA MET A 431 2.88 -8.05 -28.90
C MET A 431 4.04 -7.10 -28.57
N LEU A 432 4.25 -6.84 -27.28
CA LEU A 432 5.19 -5.86 -26.79
C LEU A 432 6.12 -6.47 -25.76
N GLU A 433 7.37 -6.03 -25.79
CA GLU A 433 8.35 -6.25 -24.74
C GLU A 433 8.91 -4.89 -24.30
N GLN A 434 9.20 -4.75 -23.02
CA GLN A 434 9.86 -3.59 -22.46
C GLN A 434 10.79 -4.00 -21.33
N ALA A 435 11.90 -3.29 -21.17
CA ALA A 435 12.85 -3.49 -20.10
C ALA A 435 13.50 -2.17 -19.71
N VAL A 436 13.77 -1.99 -18.42
CA VAL A 436 14.46 -0.81 -17.89
C VAL A 436 15.35 -1.19 -16.74
N SER A 437 16.55 -0.59 -16.68
CA SER A 437 17.43 -0.67 -15.51
C SER A 437 17.92 0.69 -15.05
N ARG A 438 18.17 0.80 -13.74
CA ARG A 438 18.59 2.04 -13.07
C ARG A 438 19.48 1.73 -11.88
N GLN A 439 20.52 2.53 -11.66
CA GLN A 439 21.31 2.51 -10.44
C GLN A 439 21.53 3.91 -9.90
N ILE A 440 21.46 4.04 -8.57
CA ILE A 440 21.75 5.27 -7.82
C ILE A 440 22.73 4.92 -6.70
N THR A 441 23.72 5.76 -6.50
CA THR A 441 24.68 5.65 -5.40
C THR A 441 24.95 7.04 -4.84
N VAL A 442 24.81 7.19 -3.54
CA VAL A 442 25.10 8.42 -2.80
C VAL A 442 26.14 8.07 -1.74
N GLU A 443 27.29 8.72 -1.76
CA GLU A 443 28.41 8.43 -0.85
C GLU A 443 28.93 9.72 -0.21
N ALA A 444 29.18 9.70 1.10
CA ALA A 444 29.77 10.84 1.81
C ALA A 444 30.62 10.38 2.99
N GLU A 445 31.64 11.17 3.29
CA GLU A 445 32.40 11.05 4.53
C GLU A 445 31.80 12.01 5.56
N ILE A 446 31.32 11.45 6.68
CA ILE A 446 30.58 12.18 7.71
C ILE A 446 31.33 12.07 9.03
N LEU A 447 31.61 13.21 9.63
CA LEU A 447 32.07 13.32 11.00
C LEU A 447 30.86 13.39 11.93
N MET A 448 30.59 12.29 12.61
CA MET A 448 29.44 12.12 13.50
C MET A 448 29.59 12.90 14.82
N PRO A 449 28.47 13.19 15.50
CA PRO A 449 28.47 13.69 16.87
C PRO A 449 29.28 12.76 17.79
N GLY A 450 30.35 13.28 18.39
CA GLY A 450 31.34 12.55 19.19
C GLY A 450 32.70 12.36 18.51
N GLY A 451 32.89 12.86 17.28
CA GLY A 451 34.19 12.91 16.61
C GLY A 451 34.56 11.68 15.78
N THR A 452 33.65 10.72 15.60
CA THR A 452 33.88 9.55 14.75
C THR A 452 33.66 9.90 13.28
N LEU A 453 34.69 9.72 12.47
CA LEU A 453 34.61 9.86 11.02
C LEU A 453 34.25 8.50 10.41
N ALA A 454 33.25 8.47 9.53
CA ALA A 454 32.84 7.25 8.82
C ALA A 454 32.32 7.56 7.42
N THR A 455 32.44 6.57 6.52
CA THR A 455 31.94 6.65 5.14
C THR A 455 30.53 6.07 5.07
N TYR A 456 29.55 6.92 4.77
CA TYR A 456 28.16 6.51 4.57
C TYR A 456 27.87 6.35 3.09
N ALA A 457 27.16 5.28 2.73
CA ALA A 457 26.67 5.09 1.37
C ALA A 457 25.22 4.62 1.34
N TRP A 458 24.46 5.11 0.36
CA TRP A 458 23.15 4.63 -0.03
C TRP A 458 23.22 4.13 -1.48
N LYS A 459 22.82 2.88 -1.72
CA LYS A 459 22.93 2.22 -3.03
C LYS A 459 21.59 1.61 -3.40
N GLN A 460 21.14 1.91 -4.62
CA GLN A 460 19.88 1.38 -5.15
C GLN A 460 20.10 0.82 -6.55
N LYS A 461 19.50 -0.34 -6.81
CA LYS A 461 19.48 -1.01 -8.10
C LYS A 461 18.06 -1.44 -8.42
N PHE A 462 17.64 -1.12 -9.63
CA PHE A 462 16.30 -1.39 -10.10
C PHE A 462 16.32 -2.01 -11.48
N ASN A 463 15.44 -2.99 -11.71
CA ASN A 463 15.23 -3.62 -13.01
C ASN A 463 13.75 -3.94 -13.19
N MET A 464 13.23 -3.70 -14.39
CA MET A 464 11.91 -4.17 -14.80
C MET A 464 12.04 -4.83 -16.17
N SER A 465 11.31 -5.92 -16.35
CA SER A 465 11.06 -6.53 -17.65
C SER A 465 9.57 -6.84 -17.79
N GLY A 466 9.03 -6.66 -18.97
CA GLY A 466 7.61 -6.73 -19.22
C GLY A 466 7.29 -7.27 -20.60
N LYS A 467 6.21 -8.05 -20.67
CA LYS A 467 5.58 -8.50 -21.90
C LYS A 467 4.11 -8.14 -21.88
N SER A 468 3.58 -7.70 -23.01
CA SER A 468 2.16 -7.42 -23.14
C SER A 468 1.65 -7.90 -24.48
N ALA A 469 0.41 -8.37 -24.51
CA ALA A 469 -0.27 -8.81 -25.71
C ALA A 469 -1.66 -8.19 -25.74
N PHE A 470 -2.04 -7.62 -26.88
CA PHE A 470 -3.37 -7.08 -27.13
C PHE A 470 -3.92 -7.78 -28.36
N PHE A 471 -5.07 -8.43 -28.24
CA PHE A 471 -5.70 -9.14 -29.35
C PHE A 471 -7.01 -8.48 -29.74
N SER A 472 -7.36 -8.55 -31.02
CA SER A 472 -8.63 -8.03 -31.53
C SER A 472 -8.89 -6.57 -31.13
N LYS A 473 -7.89 -5.69 -31.31
CA LYS A 473 -7.92 -4.26 -30.93
C LYS A 473 -8.24 -4.02 -29.45
N THR A 474 -7.65 -4.82 -28.55
CA THR A 474 -7.80 -4.77 -27.08
C THR A 474 -8.99 -5.52 -26.48
N HIS A 475 -9.71 -6.34 -27.25
CA HIS A 475 -10.78 -7.19 -26.72
C HIS A 475 -10.27 -8.21 -25.70
N SER A 476 -9.05 -8.70 -25.91
CA SER A 476 -8.31 -9.51 -24.96
C SER A 476 -6.94 -8.90 -24.74
N GLN A 477 -6.48 -8.87 -23.50
CA GLN A 477 -5.23 -8.25 -23.10
C GLN A 477 -4.52 -9.13 -22.07
N MET A 478 -3.21 -9.28 -22.26
CA MET A 478 -2.31 -9.92 -21.32
C MET A 478 -1.19 -8.95 -20.98
N VAL A 479 -0.85 -8.85 -19.70
CA VAL A 479 0.30 -8.11 -19.18
C VAL A 479 1.05 -9.03 -18.23
N GLN A 480 2.36 -9.11 -18.40
CA GLN A 480 3.25 -9.83 -17.51
C GLN A 480 4.50 -8.99 -17.26
N ASN A 481 4.64 -8.47 -16.05
CA ASN A 481 5.81 -7.68 -15.66
C ASN A 481 6.51 -8.32 -14.46
N LEU A 482 7.82 -8.18 -14.40
CA LEU A 482 8.66 -8.47 -13.25
C LEU A 482 9.46 -7.23 -12.92
N TYR A 483 9.37 -6.80 -11.66
CA TYR A 483 10.17 -5.72 -11.10
C TYR A 483 11.07 -6.31 -10.02
N ASN A 484 12.32 -5.89 -10.01
CA ASN A 484 13.34 -6.29 -9.05
C ASN A 484 14.02 -5.04 -8.50
N THR A 485 13.98 -4.85 -7.18
CA THR A 485 14.63 -3.72 -6.50
C THR A 485 15.57 -4.23 -5.43
N LYS A 486 16.71 -3.55 -5.28
CA LYS A 486 17.67 -3.77 -4.21
C LYS A 486 18.16 -2.43 -3.69
N ASP A 487 17.97 -2.20 -2.40
CA ASP A 487 18.44 -1.04 -1.68
C ASP A 487 19.38 -1.46 -0.55
N ALA A 488 20.43 -0.69 -0.31
CA ALA A 488 21.39 -0.95 0.76
C ALA A 488 21.96 0.36 1.33
N ALA A 489 22.02 0.46 2.66
CA ALA A 489 22.77 1.49 3.36
C ALA A 489 24.01 0.87 4.01
N THR A 490 25.17 1.50 3.87
CA THR A 490 26.44 1.00 4.44
C THR A 490 27.17 2.07 5.23
N VAL A 491 27.91 1.65 6.26
CA VAL A 491 28.86 2.47 7.03
C VAL A 491 30.22 1.80 6.99
N ASP A 492 31.24 2.51 6.49
CA ASP A 492 32.60 1.99 6.29
C ASP A 492 32.66 0.68 5.47
N GLY A 493 31.72 0.54 4.53
CA GLY A 493 31.58 -0.64 3.68
C GLY A 493 30.73 -1.78 4.27
N GLU A 494 30.42 -1.72 5.56
CA GLU A 494 29.53 -2.69 6.22
C GLU A 494 28.07 -2.27 6.02
N GLU A 495 27.23 -3.18 5.52
CA GLU A 495 25.80 -2.91 5.40
C GLU A 495 25.16 -2.75 6.79
N ILE A 496 24.20 -1.84 6.92
CA ILE A 496 23.42 -1.60 8.14
C ILE A 496 21.91 -1.71 7.89
N TYR A 497 21.52 -1.70 6.62
CA TYR A 497 20.15 -1.87 6.14
C TYR A 497 20.20 -2.47 4.74
N GLY A 498 19.34 -3.44 4.50
CA GLY A 498 19.14 -4.01 3.18
C GLY A 498 17.65 -4.23 2.89
N LEU A 499 17.24 -3.95 1.68
CA LEU A 499 15.92 -4.32 1.15
C LEU A 499 16.09 -4.96 -0.23
N ARG A 500 15.50 -6.14 -0.42
CA ARG A 500 15.34 -6.78 -1.72
C ARG A 500 13.87 -7.06 -1.96
N GLN A 501 13.37 -6.70 -3.14
CA GLN A 501 11.99 -6.99 -3.52
C GLN A 501 11.92 -7.50 -4.95
N ASP A 502 11.14 -8.57 -5.13
CA ASP A 502 10.78 -9.11 -6.43
C ASP A 502 9.23 -9.17 -6.46
N TYR A 503 8.60 -8.42 -7.37
CA TYR A 503 7.13 -8.35 -7.43
C TYR A 503 6.59 -8.56 -8.86
N PRO A 504 6.50 -9.83 -9.32
CA PRO A 504 5.86 -10.14 -10.59
C PRO A 504 4.35 -9.89 -10.53
N ILE A 505 3.81 -9.43 -11.66
CA ILE A 505 2.38 -9.30 -11.90
C ILE A 505 2.04 -9.89 -13.27
N PHE A 506 1.03 -10.73 -13.30
CA PHE A 506 0.39 -11.25 -14.50
C PHE A 506 -1.10 -10.91 -14.43
N MET A 507 -1.62 -10.36 -15.52
CA MET A 507 -3.03 -10.12 -15.73
C MET A 507 -3.38 -10.57 -17.14
N ASN A 508 -4.40 -11.40 -17.28
CA ASN A 508 -5.04 -11.68 -18.55
C ASN A 508 -6.53 -11.41 -18.39
N PHE A 509 -7.11 -10.63 -19.28
CA PHE A 509 -8.55 -10.49 -19.30
C PHE A 509 -9.10 -10.41 -20.72
N THR A 510 -10.31 -10.93 -20.88
CA THR A 510 -11.03 -10.95 -22.14
C THR A 510 -12.46 -10.50 -21.91
N TYR A 511 -12.91 -9.55 -22.72
CA TYR A 511 -14.32 -9.17 -22.71
C TYR A 511 -15.15 -10.30 -23.32
N ILE A 512 -16.30 -10.60 -22.73
CA ILE A 512 -17.27 -11.53 -23.30
C ILE A 512 -18.32 -10.69 -24.01
N PRO A 513 -18.58 -10.94 -25.31
CA PRO A 513 -19.58 -10.20 -26.07
C PRO A 513 -20.96 -10.22 -25.40
N PRO A 514 -21.75 -9.13 -25.51
CA PRO A 514 -23.14 -9.10 -25.03
C PRO A 514 -23.98 -10.21 -25.69
N VAL A 515 -24.70 -10.99 -24.87
CA VAL A 515 -25.64 -12.03 -25.34
C VAL A 515 -26.93 -11.94 -24.53
N GLY A 516 -28.07 -11.79 -25.22
CA GLY A 516 -29.36 -11.65 -24.58
C GLY A 516 -29.44 -10.43 -23.68
N ASN A 517 -29.61 -10.65 -22.38
CA ASN A 517 -29.66 -9.62 -21.34
C ASN A 517 -28.30 -9.31 -20.70
N VAL A 518 -27.22 -10.03 -21.06
CA VAL A 518 -25.85 -9.71 -20.63
C VAL A 518 -25.36 -8.50 -21.41
N THR A 519 -24.95 -7.45 -20.70
CA THR A 519 -24.48 -6.19 -21.29
C THR A 519 -22.97 -6.02 -21.25
N LEU A 520 -22.31 -6.71 -20.32
CA LEU A 520 -20.86 -6.81 -20.21
C LEU A 520 -20.54 -8.17 -19.62
N GLY A 521 -19.54 -8.86 -20.17
CA GLY A 521 -18.90 -9.97 -19.48
C GLY A 521 -17.39 -9.82 -19.51
N ILE A 522 -16.74 -10.39 -18.50
CA ILE A 522 -15.28 -10.39 -18.33
C ILE A 522 -14.88 -11.79 -17.89
N ASP A 523 -13.88 -12.35 -18.54
CA ASP A 523 -13.12 -13.52 -18.10
C ASP A 523 -11.71 -13.02 -17.76
N ALA A 524 -11.28 -13.17 -16.50
CA ALA A 524 -10.07 -12.55 -15.99
C ALA A 524 -9.25 -13.51 -15.14
N ASP A 525 -7.93 -13.37 -15.25
CA ASP A 525 -6.92 -14.17 -14.60
C ASP A 525 -5.87 -13.21 -14.03
N LEU A 526 -5.68 -13.22 -12.71
CA LEU A 526 -4.70 -12.39 -12.01
C LEU A 526 -3.76 -13.30 -11.24
N HIS A 527 -2.47 -13.01 -11.32
CA HIS A 527 -1.45 -13.56 -10.44
C HIS A 527 -0.49 -12.45 -10.05
N GLN A 528 -0.45 -12.09 -8.79
CA GLN A 528 0.43 -11.06 -8.25
C GLN A 528 1.20 -11.61 -7.06
N LYS A 529 2.50 -11.35 -7.04
CA LYS A 529 3.37 -11.76 -5.93
C LYS A 529 4.19 -10.60 -5.40
N LEU A 530 4.53 -10.67 -4.12
CA LEU A 530 5.55 -9.84 -3.48
C LEU A 530 6.49 -10.74 -2.66
N ASP A 531 7.70 -10.96 -3.15
CA ASP A 531 8.81 -11.47 -2.36
C ASP A 531 9.59 -10.27 -1.81
N ARG A 532 9.70 -10.15 -0.49
CA ARG A 532 10.37 -9.04 0.20
C ARG A 532 11.28 -9.57 1.29
N THR A 533 12.58 -9.28 1.19
CA THR A 533 13.55 -9.51 2.27
C THR A 533 14.03 -8.17 2.78
N VAL A 534 13.93 -7.95 4.09
CA VAL A 534 14.45 -6.75 4.76
C VAL A 534 15.40 -7.15 5.88
N THR A 535 16.55 -6.48 5.96
CA THR A 535 17.59 -6.71 6.96
C THR A 535 18.04 -5.40 7.61
N GLY A 536 18.52 -5.48 8.84
CA GLY A 536 19.09 -4.35 9.55
C GLY A 536 18.06 -3.30 9.96
N LEU A 537 18.50 -2.04 10.01
CA LEU A 537 17.83 -0.96 10.72
C LEU A 537 16.66 -0.34 9.93
N THR A 538 15.70 -1.11 9.43
CA THR A 538 14.47 -0.58 8.80
C THR A 538 13.67 0.28 9.78
N VAL A 539 13.01 1.32 9.27
CA VAL A 539 12.10 2.21 10.03
C VAL A 539 10.87 1.44 10.54
N PHE A 540 10.33 0.55 9.72
CA PHE A 540 9.07 -0.12 9.98
C PHE A 540 9.27 -1.51 10.57
N THR A 541 8.30 -1.96 11.37
CA THR A 541 8.24 -3.32 11.86
C THR A 541 8.23 -4.32 10.71
N ASN A 542 8.89 -5.46 10.89
CA ASN A 542 9.09 -6.45 9.82
C ASN A 542 8.32 -7.77 10.05
N GLY A 543 7.45 -7.79 11.07
CA GLY A 543 6.58 -8.91 11.41
C GLY A 543 7.19 -9.90 12.39
N PHE A 544 8.46 -9.72 12.79
CA PHE A 544 9.15 -10.60 13.75
C PHE A 544 8.69 -10.38 15.20
N GLU A 545 8.19 -9.20 15.52
CA GLU A 545 7.95 -8.74 16.90
C GLU A 545 7.03 -9.66 17.73
N PRO A 546 5.94 -10.25 17.18
CA PRO A 546 5.12 -11.21 17.93
C PRO A 546 5.86 -12.52 18.28
N PHE A 547 6.85 -12.90 17.49
CA PHE A 547 7.56 -14.18 17.59
C PHE A 547 8.81 -14.08 18.45
N GLU A 548 9.40 -12.89 18.57
CA GLU A 548 10.53 -12.65 19.45
C GLU A 548 10.20 -12.92 20.93
N MET A 549 8.94 -12.71 21.31
CA MET A 549 8.43 -13.00 22.65
C MET A 549 8.26 -14.51 22.91
N LEU A 550 8.39 -15.36 21.89
CA LEU A 550 8.42 -16.81 22.03
C LEU A 550 9.86 -17.22 22.31
N SER A 551 10.13 -17.68 23.53
CA SER A 551 11.45 -18.03 24.10
C SER A 551 12.19 -19.21 23.43
N ARG A 552 11.93 -19.49 22.15
CA ARG A 552 12.32 -20.73 21.46
C ARG A 552 13.01 -20.51 20.11
N LEU A 553 13.32 -19.27 19.72
CA LEU A 553 14.04 -19.00 18.48
C LEU A 553 15.53 -18.82 18.76
N ASP A 554 16.28 -19.93 18.78
CA ASP A 554 17.73 -19.91 18.88
C ASP A 554 18.35 -19.36 17.58
N GLY A 555 19.22 -18.36 17.66
CA GLY A 555 19.96 -17.83 16.51
C GLY A 555 20.16 -16.31 16.54
N ILE A 556 21.08 -15.82 15.69
CA ILE A 556 21.25 -14.39 15.42
C ILE A 556 20.54 -14.08 14.10
N TRP A 557 19.40 -13.40 14.19
CA TRP A 557 18.59 -13.02 13.05
C TRP A 557 18.88 -11.57 12.66
N ARG A 558 19.06 -11.31 11.36
CA ARG A 558 19.33 -9.96 10.84
C ARG A 558 18.15 -9.35 10.10
N GLY A 559 17.10 -10.12 9.83
CA GLY A 559 15.95 -9.64 9.08
C GLY A 559 14.81 -10.66 8.96
N THR A 560 13.86 -10.34 8.09
CA THR A 560 12.77 -11.24 7.71
C THR A 560 12.60 -11.30 6.20
N THR A 561 12.09 -12.43 5.72
CA THR A 561 11.59 -12.60 4.35
C THR A 561 10.09 -12.83 4.40
N THR A 562 9.35 -12.01 3.67
CA THR A 562 7.92 -12.14 3.46
C THR A 562 7.66 -12.54 2.01
N GLN A 563 6.79 -13.51 1.81
CA GLN A 563 6.29 -13.88 0.48
C GLN A 563 4.78 -13.80 0.52
N VAL A 564 4.19 -13.02 -0.39
CA VAL A 564 2.73 -12.91 -0.52
C VAL A 564 2.37 -13.22 -1.97
N ASP A 565 1.40 -14.10 -2.17
CA ASP A 565 0.83 -14.44 -3.47
C ASP A 565 -0.68 -14.21 -3.40
N HIS A 566 -1.23 -13.61 -4.45
CA HIS A 566 -2.65 -13.37 -4.59
C HIS A 566 -3.02 -13.53 -6.06
N GLY A 567 -4.08 -14.27 -6.32
CA GLY A 567 -4.53 -14.47 -7.67
C GLY A 567 -5.80 -15.28 -7.78
N GLY A 568 -6.23 -15.50 -9.01
CA GLY A 568 -7.45 -16.23 -9.27
C GLY A 568 -7.91 -16.12 -10.72
N HIS A 569 -8.81 -17.03 -11.05
CA HIS A 569 -9.52 -17.05 -12.33
C HIS A 569 -11.00 -16.80 -12.07
N VAL A 570 -11.55 -15.76 -12.68
CA VAL A 570 -12.92 -15.34 -12.45
C VAL A 570 -13.66 -14.99 -13.73
N ARG A 571 -14.98 -15.10 -13.65
CA ARG A 571 -15.91 -14.53 -14.62
C ARG A 571 -16.83 -13.55 -13.93
N TYR A 572 -17.09 -12.45 -14.60
CA TYR A 572 -18.00 -11.41 -14.15
C TYR A 572 -18.96 -11.06 -15.29
N TYR A 573 -20.23 -10.89 -14.95
CA TYR A 573 -21.29 -10.55 -15.89
C TYR A 573 -22.15 -9.45 -15.33
N GLN A 574 -22.48 -8.48 -16.17
CA GLN A 574 -23.53 -7.50 -15.91
C GLN A 574 -24.73 -7.80 -16.78
N TYR A 575 -25.91 -7.65 -16.20
CA TYR A 575 -27.19 -7.88 -16.84
C TYR A 575 -28.03 -6.61 -16.84
N ASN A 576 -28.93 -6.51 -17.81
CA ASN A 576 -29.98 -5.49 -17.87
C ASN A 576 -29.42 -4.06 -17.74
N ASN A 577 -28.35 -3.75 -18.50
CA ASN A 577 -27.63 -2.47 -18.47
C ASN A 577 -27.04 -2.16 -17.08
N GLY A 578 -26.43 -3.16 -16.43
CA GLY A 578 -25.78 -2.99 -15.13
C GLY A 578 -26.73 -2.97 -13.92
N LYS A 579 -28.03 -3.25 -14.10
CA LYS A 579 -28.99 -3.31 -12.98
C LYS A 579 -28.74 -4.47 -12.04
N SER A 580 -28.11 -5.52 -12.52
CA SER A 580 -27.66 -6.64 -11.69
C SER A 580 -26.34 -7.18 -12.23
N SER A 581 -25.54 -7.74 -11.35
CA SER A 581 -24.27 -8.37 -11.71
C SER A 581 -24.11 -9.71 -11.04
N PHE A 582 -23.39 -10.63 -11.69
CA PHE A 582 -23.04 -11.93 -11.15
C PHE A 582 -21.55 -12.17 -11.38
N GLY A 583 -20.90 -12.74 -10.37
CA GLY A 583 -19.50 -13.14 -10.43
C GLY A 583 -19.34 -14.57 -9.96
N SER A 584 -18.39 -15.28 -10.54
CA SER A 584 -18.03 -16.65 -10.17
C SER A 584 -16.56 -16.89 -10.45
N GLY A 585 -15.92 -17.77 -9.70
CA GLY A 585 -14.53 -18.11 -9.93
C GLY A 585 -13.83 -18.59 -8.67
N GLU A 586 -12.52 -18.75 -8.80
CA GLU A 586 -11.64 -19.16 -7.72
C GLU A 586 -10.56 -18.12 -7.51
N VAL A 587 -10.33 -17.77 -6.24
CA VAL A 587 -9.30 -16.84 -5.79
C VAL A 587 -8.50 -17.50 -4.68
N PHE A 588 -7.22 -17.21 -4.59
CA PHE A 588 -6.36 -17.66 -3.52
C PHE A 588 -5.54 -16.51 -2.94
N GLY A 589 -5.06 -16.73 -1.73
CA GLY A 589 -4.10 -15.87 -1.07
C GLY A 589 -3.16 -16.73 -0.24
N ASP A 590 -1.87 -16.58 -0.47
CA ASP A 590 -0.81 -17.26 0.28
C ASP A 590 0.12 -16.22 0.89
N TYR A 591 0.49 -16.41 2.15
CA TYR A 591 1.48 -15.59 2.83
C TYR A 591 2.43 -16.47 3.62
N SER A 592 3.73 -16.16 3.57
CA SER A 592 4.78 -16.76 4.39
C SER A 592 5.65 -15.67 5.00
N LEU A 593 5.96 -15.80 6.29
CA LEU A 593 6.99 -15.03 6.99
C LEU A 593 8.08 -16.01 7.43
N ALA A 594 9.32 -15.70 7.07
CA ALA A 594 10.50 -16.45 7.46
C ALA A 594 11.55 -15.53 8.09
N LEU A 595 12.37 -16.10 8.96
CA LEU A 595 13.55 -15.41 9.47
C LEU A 595 14.66 -15.39 8.43
N HIS A 596 15.52 -14.37 8.52
CA HIS A 596 16.70 -14.25 7.68
C HIS A 596 17.96 -14.30 8.55
N ASP A 597 18.67 -15.43 8.48
CA ASP A 597 20.03 -15.61 9.00
C ASP A 597 21.07 -15.35 7.89
N GLY A 598 22.27 -14.90 8.27
CA GLY A 598 23.40 -14.74 7.35
C GLY A 598 24.02 -13.35 7.30
N GLU A 599 24.95 -13.17 6.36
CA GLU A 599 25.48 -11.86 5.96
C GLU A 599 24.35 -10.97 5.41
N PHE A 600 24.58 -9.66 5.44
CA PHE A 600 23.76 -8.67 4.74
C PHE A 600 23.53 -9.01 3.26
N LEU A 601 22.49 -8.45 2.63
CA LEU A 601 21.88 -8.97 1.40
C LEU A 601 22.94 -9.31 0.31
N GLY A 602 23.34 -10.57 0.23
CA GLY A 602 24.17 -11.10 -0.84
C GLY A 602 23.38 -11.27 -2.16
N ASP A 603 23.93 -12.05 -3.10
CA ASP A 603 23.24 -12.35 -4.37
C ASP A 603 22.17 -13.45 -4.24
N ARG A 604 22.18 -14.23 -3.16
CA ARG A 604 21.26 -15.36 -2.93
C ARG A 604 20.27 -15.06 -1.79
N PRO A 605 18.99 -15.46 -1.94
CA PRO A 605 18.07 -15.47 -0.82
C PRO A 605 18.49 -16.59 0.16
N ALA A 606 19.11 -16.23 1.27
CA ALA A 606 19.18 -17.13 2.42
C ALA A 606 17.79 -17.12 3.08
N THR A 607 17.11 -18.25 3.11
CA THR A 607 15.83 -18.38 3.83
C THR A 607 16.08 -19.19 5.09
N GLY A 608 16.03 -18.52 6.24
CA GLY A 608 15.88 -19.18 7.53
C GLY A 608 14.51 -19.87 7.63
N PRO A 609 14.17 -20.46 8.80
CA PRO A 609 12.91 -21.17 8.97
C PRO A 609 11.72 -20.23 8.76
N ALA A 610 10.70 -20.71 8.04
CA ALA A 610 9.38 -20.09 8.04
C ALA A 610 8.85 -20.10 9.46
N ILE A 611 8.38 -18.96 9.97
CA ILE A 611 7.84 -18.79 11.32
C ILE A 611 6.32 -18.67 11.34
N TRP A 612 5.73 -18.24 10.24
CA TRP A 612 4.29 -18.09 10.08
C TRP A 612 3.91 -18.23 8.62
N GLY A 613 2.73 -18.80 8.35
CA GLY A 613 2.16 -18.76 7.02
C GLY A 613 0.66 -19.00 7.03
N ARG A 614 -0.06 -18.48 6.03
CA ARG A 614 -1.48 -18.74 5.83
C ARG A 614 -1.77 -18.93 4.35
N SER A 615 -2.63 -19.90 4.03
CA SER A 615 -3.01 -20.29 2.67
C SER A 615 -4.52 -20.43 2.57
N VAL A 616 -5.16 -19.52 1.85
CA VAL A 616 -6.61 -19.45 1.68
C VAL A 616 -6.99 -19.71 0.23
N LYS A 617 -8.07 -20.48 0.03
CA LYS A 617 -8.76 -20.59 -1.25
C LYS A 617 -10.23 -20.26 -1.10
N VAL A 618 -10.74 -19.49 -2.05
CA VAL A 618 -12.13 -19.04 -2.14
C VAL A 618 -12.70 -19.51 -3.48
N ALA A 619 -13.88 -20.11 -3.46
CA ALA A 619 -14.63 -20.42 -4.67
C ALA A 619 -16.03 -19.80 -4.55
N ASN A 620 -16.41 -18.99 -5.53
CA ASN A 620 -17.71 -18.29 -5.57
C ASN A 620 -18.04 -17.60 -4.23
N ASP A 621 -17.15 -16.70 -3.79
CA ASP A 621 -17.20 -15.96 -2.53
C ASP A 621 -17.15 -16.80 -1.24
N THR A 622 -17.05 -18.13 -1.33
CA THR A 622 -17.01 -19.05 -0.18
C THR A 622 -15.60 -19.56 0.07
N ILE A 623 -15.10 -19.40 1.30
CA ILE A 623 -13.80 -19.97 1.70
C ILE A 623 -13.93 -21.50 1.71
N ILE A 624 -13.19 -22.16 0.83
CA ILE A 624 -13.14 -23.63 0.72
C ILE A 624 -11.90 -24.23 1.37
N GLN A 625 -10.89 -23.40 1.66
CA GLN A 625 -9.67 -23.79 2.35
C GLN A 625 -9.10 -22.59 3.13
N ASP A 626 -8.67 -22.81 4.37
CA ASP A 626 -7.89 -21.85 5.17
C ASP A 626 -6.91 -22.66 6.03
N ARG A 627 -5.63 -22.64 5.65
CA ARG A 627 -4.55 -23.36 6.35
C ARG A 627 -3.63 -22.36 7.00
N LEU A 628 -3.33 -22.56 8.28
CA LEU A 628 -2.41 -21.76 9.07
C LEU A 628 -1.19 -22.61 9.46
N TYR A 629 0.00 -22.04 9.33
CA TYR A 629 1.27 -22.59 9.79
C TYR A 629 1.91 -21.63 10.79
N ILE A 630 2.42 -22.17 11.90
CA ILE A 630 3.15 -21.43 12.93
C ILE A 630 4.32 -22.32 13.35
N HIS A 631 5.55 -21.83 13.19
CA HIS A 631 6.73 -22.50 13.72
C HIS A 631 6.67 -22.44 15.25
N LEU A 632 6.96 -23.55 15.92
CA LEU A 632 6.89 -23.80 17.39
C LEU A 632 5.69 -24.62 17.91
N HIS A 633 4.95 -25.33 17.06
CA HIS A 633 4.02 -26.39 17.51
C HIS A 633 4.54 -27.79 17.11
N GLU A 634 4.92 -28.60 18.11
CA GLU A 634 5.22 -30.03 17.95
C GLU A 634 3.94 -30.89 17.78
N GLU A 635 2.75 -30.30 17.90
CA GLU A 635 1.50 -30.96 17.51
C GLU A 635 0.63 -30.07 16.59
N PRO A 636 0.08 -30.62 15.49
CA PRO A 636 -0.91 -29.90 14.69
C PRO A 636 -2.11 -29.58 15.56
N TRP A 637 -2.50 -28.30 15.63
CA TRP A 637 -3.74 -27.90 16.29
C TRP A 637 -4.92 -28.69 15.69
N PRO A 638 -5.64 -29.53 16.47
CA PRO A 638 -6.85 -30.13 15.96
C PRO A 638 -7.90 -29.02 15.74
N LEU A 639 -8.52 -29.06 14.56
CA LEU A 639 -9.49 -28.13 13.96
C LEU A 639 -10.73 -27.75 14.81
N ASN A 640 -10.82 -28.12 16.09
CA ASN A 640 -12.02 -27.97 16.91
C ASN A 640 -11.91 -26.94 18.05
N LYS A 641 -10.89 -26.07 18.06
CA LYS A 641 -10.84 -24.90 18.95
C LYS A 641 -10.58 -23.60 18.19
N ILE A 642 -11.43 -23.33 17.21
CA ILE A 642 -11.82 -21.94 16.97
C ILE A 642 -12.66 -21.58 18.20
N VAL A 643 -12.25 -20.57 18.98
CA VAL A 643 -13.20 -19.90 19.87
C VAL A 643 -14.26 -19.32 18.95
N GLY A 644 -15.34 -20.06 18.77
CA GLY A 644 -16.53 -19.56 18.12
C GLY A 644 -16.96 -18.34 18.91
N VAL A 645 -16.81 -17.16 18.31
CA VAL A 645 -17.62 -16.01 18.71
C VAL A 645 -19.04 -16.38 18.30
N SER A 646 -19.78 -17.01 19.21
CA SER A 646 -21.23 -17.07 19.11
C SER A 646 -21.74 -15.64 19.34
N TYR A 647 -22.38 -15.08 18.31
CA TYR A 647 -23.35 -14.02 18.53
C TYR A 647 -24.57 -14.72 19.13
N GLY A 648 -24.69 -14.67 20.46
CA GLY A 648 -25.90 -15.12 21.14
C GLY A 648 -26.98 -14.07 20.95
N ASP A 649 -27.98 -14.38 20.14
CA ASP A 649 -29.30 -13.77 20.26
C ASP A 649 -29.84 -14.09 21.66
N GLY A 650 -30.33 -13.05 22.34
CA GLY A 650 -30.79 -13.16 23.71
C GLY A 650 -32.04 -14.03 23.83
N ASP A 651 -32.07 -14.88 24.85
CA ASP A 651 -33.15 -14.85 25.83
C ASP A 651 -32.64 -15.35 27.19
N GLY A 652 -33.18 -14.75 28.25
CA GLY A 652 -32.53 -14.65 29.56
C GLY A 652 -32.19 -15.95 30.30
N ASP A 653 -31.06 -15.95 31.01
CA ASP A 653 -31.09 -16.03 32.47
C ASP A 653 -29.75 -15.62 33.10
N LYS A 654 -29.82 -15.07 34.31
CA LYS A 654 -28.64 -14.62 35.08
C LYS A 654 -27.84 -15.81 35.57
N GLN A 655 -26.55 -15.93 35.21
CA GLN A 655 -25.53 -16.48 36.12
C GLN A 655 -24.10 -16.15 35.68
N ALA A 656 -23.34 -15.60 36.63
CA ALA A 656 -21.92 -15.26 36.49
C ALA A 656 -21.05 -16.52 36.35
N ILE A 657 -20.10 -16.51 35.41
CA ILE A 657 -19.09 -17.57 35.29
C ILE A 657 -17.72 -16.99 35.67
N ARG A 658 -17.17 -17.50 36.77
CA ARG A 658 -15.79 -17.28 37.23
C ARG A 658 -14.82 -18.14 36.41
N PRO A 659 -13.56 -17.72 36.18
CA PRO A 659 -12.58 -18.53 35.47
C PRO A 659 -12.01 -19.62 36.40
N ALA A 660 -11.97 -20.86 35.89
CA ALA A 660 -11.33 -21.99 36.54
C ALA A 660 -9.86 -22.07 36.10
N TYR A 661 -8.96 -21.98 37.08
CA TYR A 661 -7.56 -22.39 36.98
C TYR A 661 -7.47 -23.91 36.90
N ILE A 662 -6.65 -24.46 36.00
CA ILE A 662 -6.04 -25.79 36.18
C ILE A 662 -4.57 -25.73 35.76
N ALA A 663 -3.76 -26.40 36.59
CA ALA A 663 -2.32 -26.41 36.74
C ALA A 663 -1.49 -26.87 35.53
#